data_AF-A0A2S0N8D8-F1
#
_entry.id   AF-A0A2S0N8D8-F1
#
_cell.length_a   1.000
_cell.length_b   1.000
_cell.length_c   1.000
_cell.angle_alpha   90.00
_cell.angle_beta   90.00
_cell.angle_gamma   90.00
#
_symmetry.space_group_name_H-M   'P 1'
#
loop_
_entity.id
_entity.type
_entity.pdbx_description
1 polymer ?
#
loop_
_entity_poly.entity_id
_entity_poly.type
_entity_poly.pdbx_seq_one_letter_code
_entity_poly.pdbx_strand_id
1 'polypeptide(L)'
;MGDGMDWRPDQGRAPCDRTTMEGRTRGWHRTPGRALAGWWANRRVPALLTAVLGGRPSCWSTRRRVCTGALAGLLLLVVGPILFLGWQIQRGGMGLDMVTPWIARSLSDQLGDGRTVTIGAAVMVRDGSGKVEVEARDVIIHDGDGRRVASMPRVALGLDSLPILGRPSIRRIDLVGASVALKVGEDGQIALAAGRFRTQLPEDPGAATPGAAAPAAEVISTLPEPEMSPFRRLGIWLDLIEKSGLDGHRLAGFGLRNGTVIVDDVRSGKRFIFAGIDLDLTVPATGGLSVELDASGSGARWTSTATVTPRDGSGRRQIDLSMRDMAPRDLSLALQGPQVVFADTPISGTLRATVGEDGDPVAFTGRVTMGAGKVGDVNDEAMRIAIDSVAADVHWQALSPGLVVDRVEVVAGHNRASLNGIVTPPTRRGEPFVVELQALQAVTSVLNPHEPPVPINVRGARFTFDPLSRSLAVEGLTVDQGADPLARLAGKVVFAEGSPAIHLDVAAAKMPLATALALWPRASNPHARDWVADNMSGGTAEDTAIRVSVPAGLLARQPWVLEKHALSVRSRLRGTSLRVMPGMSPLKEADIDVDVDGQMASLVVQRGRVEPAPGQVLSLTQGTFEIIDHRIQPPQSVTKFRLQGTASAAFALLGEEAFKGAATGPTLPTGKVEGMVTAQVTVNVPLTETFQPNLIDYAVDADFTGFSADNAFGEMRVERAAFKVLTTPRSLTMRGQGVLGGAQANFDYRKPRPDAKPEIRLTATLDDRGRARLGLNIGTRIVGPTPVKVMTVGEDSGRYNVEVDLGPATLSDLLPGWSKPRGQAAKARFVAVEGEGGWKLEDLIVESRGLLVRGSVTFDDKGGLVSGVFPAYNLSDGDRMNIRIERAGTGHRVIGRGEMIDARHIIKSLSEPPRPGPATAGAAPTELDIDFKANAVVGGNGEVIRQFEMRMARNGQAIRSLTASGRVGRDAPFAVEQRGQGNTQRLAVSAGDAGALLRFLDIYRSLQGGTLALIMTPPLPNGNIRDGSVEITDFRIRGDQAISGMVAAAGSAPNAPRQQQQQNDAFAFSRLRANFARTASKVTVSDGLLWGAAIGATVEGEFDPGRDRLLLRGTYVPAYALNNIFARIPVLGFFLGGAPDEGVFGITYQIAGAVSAPRLTINPLSAVTPGFLRKMFEFRGAASNTPPPMPGDAARR
;
A
#
# COMPACT_ATOMS: atom_id res chain seq x y z
N MET A 1 23.33 12.05 5.09
CA MET A 1 23.52 12.86 3.86
C MET A 1 22.37 13.87 3.90
N GLY A 2 22.50 15.07 4.48
CA GLY A 2 23.44 16.17 4.19
C GLY A 2 22.92 16.92 2.95
N ASP A 3 22.62 18.22 2.89
CA ASP A 3 22.84 19.42 3.72
C ASP A 3 21.75 20.46 3.34
N GLY A 4 21.34 21.39 4.23
CA GLY A 4 21.67 22.84 4.16
C GLY A 4 20.72 23.64 3.24
N MET A 5 20.21 24.85 3.51
CA MET A 5 20.68 25.96 4.35
C MET A 5 19.61 27.08 4.34
N ASP A 6 19.52 27.84 5.44
CA ASP A 6 18.76 29.09 5.65
C ASP A 6 19.21 30.27 4.76
N TRP A 7 18.29 31.21 4.43
CA TRP A 7 18.35 32.64 4.85
C TRP A 7 17.24 33.51 4.23
N ARG A 8 16.69 34.45 5.04
CA ARG A 8 15.79 35.57 4.66
C ARG A 8 16.61 36.83 4.21
N PRO A 9 16.06 38.06 4.21
CA PRO A 9 15.41 38.74 3.08
C PRO A 9 16.13 40.05 2.67
N ASP A 10 15.83 40.66 1.52
CA ASP A 10 16.02 42.12 1.39
C ASP A 10 15.15 42.83 0.34
N GLN A 11 15.02 44.13 0.57
CA GLN A 11 14.09 45.12 0.03
C GLN A 11 14.34 45.57 -1.42
N GLY A 12 13.30 46.18 -2.04
CA GLY A 12 13.49 47.49 -2.67
C GLY A 12 13.12 47.72 -4.15
N ARG A 13 11.90 48.29 -4.34
CA ARG A 13 11.49 49.34 -5.30
C ARG A 13 11.36 49.06 -6.83
N ALA A 14 10.16 49.49 -7.29
CA ALA A 14 9.58 49.82 -8.60
C ALA A 14 10.51 50.58 -9.60
N PRO A 15 10.14 50.91 -10.89
CA PRO A 15 8.77 51.19 -11.41
C PRO A 15 8.46 50.91 -12.91
N CYS A 16 7.20 51.21 -13.33
CA CYS A 16 6.71 51.80 -14.62
C CYS A 16 7.22 51.26 -15.99
N ASP A 17 6.50 51.18 -17.13
CA ASP A 17 5.21 51.64 -17.65
C ASP A 17 5.02 50.97 -19.06
N ARG A 18 3.77 50.97 -19.55
CA ARG A 18 3.34 51.21 -20.97
C ARG A 18 3.38 50.18 -22.14
N THR A 19 2.17 50.10 -22.77
CA THR A 19 1.80 50.07 -24.22
C THR A 19 1.96 48.75 -25.02
N THR A 20 1.10 48.35 -25.97
CA THR A 20 0.37 49.08 -27.07
C THR A 20 -0.66 48.12 -27.74
N MET A 21 -1.89 48.56 -28.10
CA MET A 21 -2.44 48.84 -29.48
C MET A 21 -2.72 47.61 -30.39
N GLU A 22 -3.67 47.55 -31.36
CA GLU A 22 -4.70 48.44 -31.97
C GLU A 22 -5.60 47.61 -32.92
N GLY A 23 -6.73 48.20 -33.37
CA GLY A 23 -7.40 47.92 -34.68
C GLY A 23 -8.94 48.04 -34.63
N ARG A 24 -9.60 49.21 -34.81
CA ARG A 24 -9.98 50.03 -36.02
C ARG A 24 -10.91 49.32 -37.03
N THR A 25 -12.02 49.92 -37.51
CA THR A 25 -12.13 51.08 -38.46
C THR A 25 -13.51 51.80 -38.42
N ARG A 26 -13.58 53.16 -38.35
CA ARG A 26 -13.95 54.24 -39.36
C ARG A 26 -15.37 54.16 -40.00
N GLY A 27 -16.19 55.21 -40.17
CA GLY A 27 -16.16 56.67 -39.88
C GLY A 27 -17.30 57.43 -40.61
N TRP A 28 -17.62 58.68 -40.25
CA TRP A 28 -17.88 59.89 -41.12
C TRP A 28 -18.50 61.10 -40.35
N HIS A 29 -18.04 62.28 -40.77
CA HIS A 29 -18.23 63.71 -40.41
C HIS A 29 -19.49 64.29 -39.71
N ARG A 30 -19.28 65.24 -38.76
CA ARG A 30 -19.52 66.70 -38.92
C ARG A 30 -19.01 67.53 -37.72
N THR A 31 -18.55 68.74 -38.02
CA THR A 31 -17.88 69.77 -37.18
C THR A 31 -18.84 70.61 -36.30
N PRO A 32 -18.31 71.43 -35.36
CA PRO A 32 -18.98 71.86 -34.13
C PRO A 32 -19.53 73.29 -34.18
N GLY A 33 -20.53 73.58 -33.34
CA GLY A 33 -21.05 74.93 -33.16
C GLY A 33 -21.89 75.12 -31.90
N ARG A 34 -21.43 76.04 -31.04
CA ARG A 34 -22.17 76.95 -30.13
C ARG A 34 -23.18 76.36 -29.13
N ALA A 35 -22.91 76.54 -27.84
CA ALA A 35 -23.44 77.68 -27.07
C ALA A 35 -22.94 77.65 -25.61
N LEU A 36 -22.01 78.56 -25.29
CA LEU A 36 -21.69 79.01 -23.94
C LEU A 36 -22.38 80.36 -23.74
N ALA A 37 -23.34 80.42 -22.83
CA ALA A 37 -23.90 81.59 -22.15
C ALA A 37 -24.96 81.03 -21.19
N GLY A 38 -25.03 81.33 -19.90
CA GLY A 38 -24.27 82.18 -19.01
C GLY A 38 -25.03 82.18 -17.68
N TRP A 39 -24.66 83.13 -16.83
CA TRP A 39 -25.56 83.79 -15.88
C TRP A 39 -25.59 83.34 -14.39
N TRP A 40 -24.83 84.15 -13.60
CA TRP A 40 -25.07 84.75 -12.25
C TRP A 40 -24.35 84.23 -11.02
N ALA A 41 -23.11 84.72 -10.90
CA ALA A 41 -22.62 85.37 -9.70
C ALA A 41 -23.58 86.48 -9.22
N ASN A 42 -23.97 86.45 -7.94
CA ASN A 42 -24.66 87.55 -7.29
C ASN A 42 -24.20 87.67 -5.83
N ARG A 43 -22.97 88.12 -5.63
CA ARG A 43 -22.56 88.80 -4.38
C ARG A 43 -23.06 90.23 -4.46
N ARG A 44 -24.19 90.53 -3.82
CA ARG A 44 -24.60 91.91 -3.56
C ARG A 44 -23.94 92.40 -2.28
N VAL A 45 -22.86 93.16 -2.46
CA VAL A 45 -22.39 94.18 -1.52
C VAL A 45 -23.27 95.42 -1.75
N PRO A 46 -23.98 95.96 -0.75
CA PRO A 46 -24.65 97.24 -0.91
C PRO A 46 -23.63 98.38 -0.80
N ALA A 47 -23.49 99.15 -1.89
CA ALA A 47 -22.88 100.46 -1.89
C ALA A 47 -23.81 101.47 -1.19
N LEU A 48 -23.44 101.91 0.02
CA LEU A 48 -24.12 103.00 0.71
C LEU A 48 -23.13 103.89 1.50
N LEU A 49 -21.89 104.00 1.03
CA LEU A 49 -20.81 104.75 1.72
C LEU A 49 -19.80 105.44 0.78
N THR A 50 -20.27 105.99 -0.35
CA THR A 50 -19.43 106.87 -1.20
C THR A 50 -20.27 107.97 -1.86
N ALA A 51 -20.70 108.95 -1.07
CA ALA A 51 -20.95 110.32 -1.53
C ALA A 51 -21.06 111.23 -0.29
N VAL A 52 -20.59 112.48 -0.40
CA VAL A 52 -20.59 113.55 0.61
C VAL A 52 -19.32 113.68 1.46
N LEU A 53 -18.19 113.98 0.82
CA LEU A 53 -17.18 114.93 1.31
C LEU A 53 -16.58 115.71 0.13
N GLY A 54 -17.13 116.91 -0.12
CA GLY A 54 -16.66 117.90 -1.09
C GLY A 54 -17.59 119.11 -1.09
N GLY A 55 -17.13 120.26 -0.57
CA GLY A 55 -17.91 121.45 -0.16
C GLY A 55 -18.72 122.13 -1.28
N ARG A 56 -19.66 123.05 -1.00
CA ARG A 56 -19.65 124.26 -0.13
C ARG A 56 -21.12 124.70 0.22
N PRO A 57 -21.36 125.73 1.06
CA PRO A 57 -22.29 125.66 2.20
C PRO A 57 -23.72 126.16 1.94
N SER A 58 -24.68 125.61 2.69
CA SER A 58 -26.04 126.16 2.86
C SER A 58 -26.51 125.89 4.30
N CYS A 59 -27.13 126.91 4.92
CA CYS A 59 -27.30 127.15 6.38
C CYS A 59 -28.22 126.19 7.17
N TRP A 60 -28.22 124.88 6.92
CA TRP A 60 -29.15 123.92 7.56
C TRP A 60 -28.48 122.74 8.30
N SER A 61 -27.25 122.91 8.82
CA SER A 61 -26.39 121.79 9.27
C SER A 61 -26.24 121.58 10.78
N THR A 62 -26.83 122.40 11.66
CA THR A 62 -26.66 122.27 13.13
C THR A 62 -27.71 121.37 13.81
N ARG A 63 -28.96 121.30 13.32
CA ARG A 63 -30.01 120.42 13.91
C ARG A 63 -29.90 118.94 13.50
N ARG A 64 -29.39 118.64 12.30
CA ARG A 64 -29.28 117.26 11.80
C ARG A 64 -28.16 116.45 12.48
N ARG A 65 -27.06 117.10 12.91
CA ARG A 65 -25.92 116.44 13.59
C ARG A 65 -26.24 116.02 15.03
N VAL A 66 -27.11 116.76 15.73
CA VAL A 66 -27.57 116.39 17.08
C VAL A 66 -28.58 115.25 17.02
N CYS A 67 -29.54 115.27 16.08
CA CYS A 67 -30.50 114.17 15.94
C CYS A 67 -29.87 112.89 15.38
N THR A 68 -28.91 112.98 14.45
CA THR A 68 -28.19 111.76 13.99
C THR A 68 -27.22 111.23 15.03
N GLY A 69 -26.58 112.09 15.84
CA GLY A 69 -25.79 111.67 17.00
C GLY A 69 -26.64 111.03 18.10
N ALA A 70 -27.83 111.57 18.39
CA ALA A 70 -28.75 111.00 19.37
C ALA A 70 -29.39 109.70 18.88
N LEU A 71 -29.79 109.61 17.59
CA LEU A 71 -30.36 108.39 17.02
C LEU A 71 -29.29 107.30 16.84
N ALA A 72 -28.06 107.65 16.43
CA ALA A 72 -26.94 106.71 16.37
C ALA A 72 -26.50 106.29 17.77
N GLY A 73 -26.51 107.20 18.76
CA GLY A 73 -26.25 106.89 20.16
C GLY A 73 -27.30 105.95 20.75
N LEU A 74 -28.59 106.18 20.46
CA LEU A 74 -29.71 105.32 20.87
C LEU A 74 -29.66 103.96 20.16
N LEU A 75 -29.31 103.93 18.87
CA LEU A 75 -29.19 102.70 18.09
C LEU A 75 -27.95 101.90 18.51
N LEU A 76 -26.84 102.54 18.89
CA LEU A 76 -25.70 101.87 19.55
C LEU A 76 -26.05 101.39 20.97
N LEU A 77 -26.91 102.11 21.71
CA LEU A 77 -27.38 101.72 23.04
C LEU A 77 -28.36 100.53 23.00
N VAL A 78 -29.05 100.29 21.88
CA VAL A 78 -30.00 99.18 21.73
C VAL A 78 -29.40 98.02 20.93
N VAL A 79 -28.78 98.31 19.78
CA VAL A 79 -28.21 97.30 18.88
C VAL A 79 -26.83 96.85 19.36
N GLY A 80 -26.04 97.72 20.00
CA GLY A 80 -24.75 97.36 20.57
C GLY A 80 -24.85 96.23 21.59
N PRO A 81 -25.74 96.32 22.60
CA PRO A 81 -25.99 95.22 23.54
C PRO A 81 -26.53 93.96 22.86
N ILE A 82 -27.40 94.07 21.85
CA ILE A 82 -27.97 92.90 21.15
C ILE A 82 -26.92 92.18 20.29
N LEU A 83 -26.08 92.93 19.56
CA LEU A 83 -24.97 92.37 18.79
C LEU A 83 -23.88 91.84 19.72
N PHE A 84 -23.60 92.50 20.84
CA PHE A 84 -22.69 92.01 21.86
C PHE A 84 -23.21 90.74 22.52
N LEU A 85 -24.50 90.66 22.84
CA LEU A 85 -25.17 89.47 23.36
C LEU A 85 -25.12 88.32 22.36
N GLY A 86 -25.47 88.59 21.09
CA GLY A 86 -25.36 87.60 20.00
C GLY A 86 -23.93 87.12 19.75
N TRP A 87 -22.94 88.02 19.85
CA TRP A 87 -21.52 87.72 19.74
C TRP A 87 -20.98 86.94 20.95
N GLN A 88 -21.46 87.23 22.16
CA GLN A 88 -21.10 86.49 23.37
C GLN A 88 -21.67 85.06 23.35
N ILE A 89 -22.93 84.91 22.93
CA ILE A 89 -23.56 83.61 22.74
C ILE A 89 -22.77 82.78 21.71
N GLN A 90 -22.20 83.41 20.67
CA GLN A 90 -21.32 82.76 19.69
C GLN A 90 -19.95 82.31 20.23
N ARG A 91 -19.40 82.94 21.29
CA ARG A 91 -18.02 82.70 21.77
C ARG A 91 -17.89 81.76 22.96
N GLY A 92 -18.98 81.25 23.53
CA GLY A 92 -18.92 80.31 24.66
C GLY A 92 -19.97 80.50 25.75
N GLY A 93 -21.09 81.15 25.43
CA GLY A 93 -22.26 81.27 26.29
C GLY A 93 -22.20 82.41 27.31
N MET A 94 -23.37 82.94 27.67
CA MET A 94 -23.53 83.93 28.73
C MET A 94 -23.85 83.21 30.04
N GLY A 95 -23.09 83.47 31.10
CA GLY A 95 -23.41 82.98 32.45
C GLY A 95 -24.75 83.56 32.92
N LEU A 96 -25.67 82.69 33.35
CA LEU A 96 -27.00 83.04 33.82
C LEU A 96 -27.06 83.02 35.35
N ASP A 97 -26.02 83.48 36.04
CA ASP A 97 -25.92 83.36 37.50
C ASP A 97 -27.11 84.01 38.23
N MET A 98 -27.67 85.09 37.68
CA MET A 98 -28.86 85.77 38.22
C MET A 98 -30.16 84.96 38.05
N VAL A 99 -30.26 84.11 37.02
CA VAL A 99 -31.46 83.33 36.68
C VAL A 99 -31.33 81.88 37.15
N THR A 100 -30.12 81.42 37.47
CA THR A 100 -29.81 80.06 37.94
C THR A 100 -30.66 79.63 39.15
N PRO A 101 -30.86 80.45 40.20
CA PRO A 101 -31.73 80.07 41.32
C PRO A 101 -33.20 79.91 40.92
N TRP A 102 -33.65 80.65 39.90
CA TRP A 102 -35.01 80.52 39.37
C TRP A 102 -35.17 79.23 38.57
N ILE A 103 -34.18 78.87 37.73
CA ILE A 103 -34.15 77.59 36.99
C ILE A 103 -34.14 76.42 37.98
N ALA A 104 -33.30 76.50 39.03
CA ALA A 104 -33.22 75.50 40.08
C ALA A 104 -34.56 75.31 40.81
N ARG A 105 -35.26 76.41 41.16
CA ARG A 105 -36.62 76.33 41.74
C ARG A 105 -37.63 75.76 40.75
N SER A 106 -37.63 76.20 39.50
CA SER A 106 -38.57 75.67 38.49
C SER A 106 -38.38 74.17 38.26
N LEU A 107 -37.15 73.68 38.27
CA LEU A 107 -36.85 72.24 38.21
C LEU A 107 -37.28 71.52 39.50
N SER A 108 -37.12 72.15 40.67
CA SER A 108 -37.57 71.60 41.96
C SER A 108 -39.09 71.46 42.01
N ASP A 109 -39.82 72.51 41.58
CA ASP A 109 -41.28 72.54 41.53
C ASP A 109 -41.82 71.48 40.55
N GLN A 110 -41.14 71.27 39.42
CA GLN A 110 -41.50 70.24 38.43
C GLN A 110 -41.21 68.80 38.89
N LEU A 111 -40.21 68.58 39.75
CA LEU A 111 -39.86 67.25 40.25
C LEU A 111 -40.81 66.73 41.34
N GLY A 112 -41.57 67.62 42.00
CA GLY A 112 -42.53 67.25 43.04
C GLY A 112 -41.92 66.65 44.31
N ASP A 113 -42.78 66.23 45.25
CA ASP A 113 -42.44 65.41 46.43
C ASP A 113 -41.36 65.97 47.37
N GLY A 114 -41.28 67.30 47.53
CA GLY A 114 -40.34 67.95 48.44
C GLY A 114 -38.87 67.92 47.98
N ARG A 115 -38.60 67.55 46.73
CA ARG A 115 -37.24 67.48 46.17
C ARG A 115 -36.73 68.86 45.79
N THR A 116 -35.43 69.10 46.01
CA THR A 116 -34.79 70.39 45.68
C THR A 116 -33.62 70.21 44.74
N VAL A 117 -33.45 71.12 43.79
CA VAL A 117 -32.39 71.08 42.78
C VAL A 117 -31.37 72.18 43.05
N THR A 118 -30.09 71.84 43.04
CA THR A 118 -28.98 72.79 43.06
C THR A 118 -28.22 72.72 41.74
N ILE A 119 -27.94 73.86 41.14
CA ILE A 119 -27.21 73.98 39.86
C ILE A 119 -25.89 74.70 40.14
N GLY A 120 -24.76 74.15 39.70
CA GLY A 120 -23.45 74.77 39.86
C GLY A 120 -23.27 76.02 38.99
N ALA A 121 -23.61 75.91 37.70
CA ALA A 121 -23.61 77.03 36.76
C ALA A 121 -24.66 76.81 35.65
N ALA A 122 -25.31 77.87 35.17
CA ALA A 122 -26.15 77.81 33.99
C ALA A 122 -25.62 78.75 32.90
N VAL A 123 -25.50 78.27 31.67
CA VAL A 123 -25.05 79.07 30.52
C VAL A 123 -26.06 79.00 29.39
N MET A 124 -26.29 80.13 28.73
CA MET A 124 -27.11 80.17 27.52
C MET A 124 -26.27 79.79 26.31
N VAL A 125 -26.64 78.73 25.61
CA VAL A 125 -25.93 78.21 24.43
C VAL A 125 -26.89 78.05 23.26
N ARG A 126 -26.34 77.85 22.06
CA ARG A 126 -27.12 77.57 20.86
C ARG A 126 -27.00 76.09 20.56
N ASP A 127 -28.12 75.40 20.43
CA ASP A 127 -28.14 73.99 20.07
C ASP A 127 -27.72 73.79 18.59
N GLY A 128 -27.55 72.53 18.17
CA GLY A 128 -27.22 72.19 16.79
C GLY A 128 -28.26 72.62 15.74
N SER A 129 -29.48 73.00 16.17
CA SER A 129 -30.57 73.48 15.31
C SER A 129 -30.64 75.01 15.21
N GLY A 130 -29.77 75.73 15.91
CA GLY A 130 -29.75 77.19 15.94
C GLY A 130 -30.78 77.81 16.91
N LYS A 131 -31.41 77.01 17.77
CA LYS A 131 -32.27 77.49 18.86
C LYS A 131 -31.44 77.78 20.11
N VAL A 132 -31.96 78.64 20.97
CA VAL A 132 -31.31 78.99 22.23
C VAL A 132 -31.75 77.97 23.28
N GLU A 133 -30.79 77.25 23.88
CA GLU A 133 -31.01 76.34 25.00
C GLU A 133 -30.22 76.83 26.23
N VAL A 134 -30.68 76.48 27.43
CA VAL A 134 -29.97 76.77 28.68
C VAL A 134 -29.30 75.50 29.17
N GLU A 135 -27.97 75.47 29.19
CA GLU A 135 -27.18 74.36 29.69
C GLU A 135 -26.85 74.59 31.16
N ALA A 136 -27.47 73.82 32.05
CA ALA A 136 -27.18 73.73 33.46
C ALA A 136 -26.08 72.68 33.71
N ARG A 137 -25.03 73.07 34.43
CA ARG A 137 -23.86 72.25 34.78
C ARG A 137 -23.88 71.91 36.26
N ASP A 138 -23.39 70.72 36.58
CA ASP A 138 -23.33 70.18 37.94
C ASP A 138 -24.69 70.28 38.67
N VAL A 139 -25.72 69.76 38.02
CA VAL A 139 -27.09 69.72 38.57
C VAL A 139 -27.16 68.59 39.59
N ILE A 140 -27.53 68.89 40.83
CA ILE A 140 -27.69 67.92 41.92
C ILE A 140 -29.13 68.00 42.42
N ILE A 141 -29.80 66.86 42.48
CA ILE A 141 -31.15 66.72 43.04
C ILE A 141 -31.02 66.19 44.46
N HIS A 142 -31.70 66.84 45.40
CA HIS A 142 -31.82 66.42 46.79
C HIS A 142 -33.25 65.96 47.08
N ASP A 143 -33.43 64.96 47.94
CA ASP A 143 -34.74 64.53 48.44
C ASP A 143 -35.29 65.52 49.49
N GLY A 144 -36.50 65.24 49.98
CA GLY A 144 -37.12 66.01 51.06
C GLY A 144 -36.36 65.99 52.40
N ASP A 145 -35.42 65.05 52.56
CA ASP A 145 -34.51 64.96 53.71
C ASP A 145 -33.17 65.68 53.45
N GLY A 146 -33.00 66.34 52.30
CA GLY A 146 -31.76 67.04 51.92
C GLY A 146 -30.61 66.12 51.50
N ARG A 147 -30.86 64.83 51.27
CA ARG A 147 -29.86 63.88 50.77
C ARG A 147 -29.75 63.98 49.26
N ARG A 148 -28.54 63.87 48.72
CA ARG A 148 -28.29 63.84 47.28
C ARG A 148 -28.85 62.55 46.66
N VAL A 149 -29.83 62.68 45.77
CA VAL A 149 -30.51 61.58 45.06
C VAL A 149 -29.92 61.36 43.68
N ALA A 150 -29.57 62.44 42.97
CA ALA A 150 -28.99 62.36 41.64
C ALA A 150 -28.02 63.50 41.39
N SER A 151 -27.00 63.27 40.55
CA SER A 151 -26.10 64.32 40.06
C SER A 151 -25.85 64.15 38.57
N MET A 152 -26.17 65.18 37.80
CA MET A 152 -25.96 65.25 36.37
C MET A 152 -24.83 66.25 36.03
N PRO A 153 -23.85 65.87 35.20
CA PRO A 153 -22.78 66.77 34.81
C PRO A 153 -23.30 67.94 33.97
N ARG A 154 -24.26 67.68 33.06
CA ARG A 154 -24.86 68.67 32.15
C ARG A 154 -26.31 68.33 31.83
N VAL A 155 -27.19 69.33 31.88
CA VAL A 155 -28.61 69.27 31.50
C VAL A 155 -28.89 70.47 30.59
N ALA A 156 -29.31 70.22 29.35
CA ALA A 156 -29.76 71.25 28.43
C ALA A 156 -31.29 71.40 28.52
N LEU A 157 -31.77 72.63 28.64
CA LEU A 157 -33.17 72.98 28.82
C LEU A 157 -33.64 73.83 27.64
N GLY A 158 -34.62 73.32 26.90
CA GLY A 158 -35.29 74.05 25.84
C GLY A 158 -36.38 74.97 26.40
N LEU A 159 -36.25 76.27 26.15
CA LEU A 159 -37.20 77.30 26.59
C LEU A 159 -38.12 77.73 25.44
N ASP A 160 -39.35 78.15 25.75
CA ASP A 160 -40.26 78.78 24.78
C ASP A 160 -39.75 80.20 24.43
N SER A 161 -39.71 80.52 23.14
CA SER A 161 -39.19 81.79 22.63
C SER A 161 -40.26 82.89 22.60
N LEU A 162 -40.23 83.80 23.60
CA LEU A 162 -41.02 85.05 23.83
C LEU A 162 -42.23 84.93 24.79
N PRO A 163 -42.52 85.96 25.65
CA PRO A 163 -41.91 87.30 25.74
C PRO A 163 -41.18 87.58 27.07
N ILE A 164 -40.29 88.58 27.02
CA ILE A 164 -39.34 89.08 28.04
C ILE A 164 -39.99 89.63 29.34
N LEU A 165 -41.26 89.32 29.62
CA LEU A 165 -42.01 89.76 30.82
C LEU A 165 -42.81 88.64 31.52
N GLY A 166 -42.73 87.37 31.07
CA GLY A 166 -43.43 86.22 31.66
C GLY A 166 -42.50 85.15 32.25
N ARG A 167 -43.03 84.25 33.08
CA ARG A 167 -42.30 83.08 33.62
C ARG A 167 -41.98 82.11 32.47
N PRO A 168 -40.70 81.86 32.11
CA PRO A 168 -40.35 80.86 31.11
C PRO A 168 -40.86 79.47 31.56
N SER A 169 -41.38 78.64 30.66
CA SER A 169 -41.69 77.24 30.96
C SER A 169 -40.76 76.31 30.18
N ILE A 170 -40.23 75.30 30.85
CA ILE A 170 -39.37 74.28 30.23
C ILE A 170 -40.26 73.40 29.36
N ARG A 171 -39.95 73.33 28.05
CA ARG A 171 -40.69 72.52 27.07
C ARG A 171 -39.96 71.24 26.71
N ARG A 172 -38.63 71.24 26.87
CA ARG A 172 -37.76 70.10 26.56
C ARG A 172 -36.61 70.01 27.56
N ILE A 173 -36.28 68.80 28.00
CA ILE A 173 -35.14 68.50 28.87
C ILE A 173 -34.24 67.49 28.16
N ASP A 174 -32.98 67.84 27.93
CA ASP A 174 -31.97 66.97 27.32
C ASP A 174 -30.82 66.72 28.33
N LEU A 175 -30.58 65.46 28.69
CA LEU A 175 -29.45 65.08 29.55
C LEU A 175 -28.20 64.85 28.68
N VAL A 176 -27.07 65.50 28.98
CA VAL A 176 -25.85 65.39 28.14
C VAL A 176 -24.73 64.67 28.90
N GLY A 177 -24.34 63.50 28.41
CA GLY A 177 -23.29 62.68 29.05
C GLY A 177 -23.70 62.09 30.40
N ALA A 178 -25.00 61.88 30.62
CA ALA A 178 -25.49 61.28 31.86
C ALA A 178 -25.19 59.77 31.89
N SER A 179 -24.85 59.25 33.07
CA SER A 179 -24.74 57.82 33.33
C SER A 179 -25.88 57.37 34.23
N VAL A 180 -26.68 56.42 33.74
CA VAL A 180 -27.82 55.84 34.46
C VAL A 180 -27.49 54.39 34.76
N ALA A 181 -27.59 54.00 36.03
CA ALA A 181 -27.52 52.61 36.44
C ALA A 181 -28.94 52.06 36.65
N LEU A 182 -29.19 50.88 36.10
CA LEU A 182 -30.40 50.09 36.25
C LEU A 182 -30.03 48.84 37.02
N LYS A 183 -30.66 48.60 38.16
CA LYS A 183 -30.50 47.37 38.93
C LYS A 183 -31.74 46.51 38.75
N VAL A 184 -31.55 45.28 38.27
CA VAL A 184 -32.65 44.31 38.12
C VAL A 184 -32.62 43.36 39.32
N GLY A 185 -33.67 43.39 40.14
CA GLY A 185 -33.84 42.55 41.32
C GLY A 185 -34.15 41.08 41.00
N GLU A 186 -34.13 40.22 42.02
CA GLU A 186 -34.46 38.78 41.88
C GLU A 186 -35.88 38.52 41.38
N ASP A 187 -36.80 39.45 41.67
CA ASP A 187 -38.20 39.48 41.26
C ASP A 187 -38.43 40.11 39.87
N GLY A 188 -37.37 40.57 39.21
CA GLY A 188 -37.43 41.25 37.92
C GLY A 188 -37.82 42.73 38.01
N GLN A 189 -37.96 43.31 39.21
CA GLN A 189 -38.18 44.74 39.35
C GLN A 189 -36.92 45.52 38.95
N ILE A 190 -37.11 46.67 38.28
CA ILE A 190 -36.03 47.53 37.81
C ILE A 190 -35.97 48.75 38.73
N ALA A 191 -34.86 48.90 39.45
CA ALA A 191 -34.54 50.10 40.22
C ALA A 191 -33.62 51.01 39.40
N LEU A 192 -33.92 52.32 39.36
CA LEU A 192 -33.09 53.33 38.70
C LEU A 192 -32.20 54.04 39.71
N ALA A 193 -30.91 54.19 39.39
CA ALA A 193 -29.97 55.05 40.11
C ALA A 193 -29.22 55.96 39.13
N ALA A 194 -29.24 57.28 39.34
CA ALA A 194 -28.58 58.26 38.46
C ALA A 194 -27.37 58.91 39.16
N GLY A 195 -26.18 58.91 38.53
CA GLY A 195 -24.97 59.48 39.13
C GLY A 195 -23.66 59.23 38.37
N ARG A 196 -22.53 59.73 38.90
CA ARG A 196 -21.18 59.42 38.37
C ARG A 196 -20.75 58.02 38.81
N PHE A 197 -21.03 57.00 37.99
CA PHE A 197 -20.57 55.62 38.23
C PHE A 197 -19.17 55.38 37.64
N ARG A 198 -18.36 54.53 38.29
CA ARG A 198 -17.06 54.10 37.74
C ARG A 198 -17.29 53.38 36.41
N THR A 199 -16.64 53.85 35.36
CA THR A 199 -16.67 53.32 33.98
C THR A 199 -15.67 52.19 33.72
N GLN A 200 -14.88 51.79 34.72
CA GLN A 200 -13.96 50.65 34.65
C GLN A 200 -14.62 49.39 35.23
N LEU A 201 -14.46 48.24 34.55
CA LEU A 201 -14.81 46.93 35.12
C LEU A 201 -14.00 46.70 36.41
N PRO A 202 -14.56 46.05 37.45
CA PRO A 202 -13.75 45.59 38.58
C PRO A 202 -12.77 44.51 38.11
N GLU A 203 -11.48 44.66 38.42
CA GLU A 203 -10.56 43.52 38.49
C GLU A 203 -10.91 42.66 39.71
N ASP A 204 -10.80 41.33 39.51
CA ASP A 204 -10.95 40.19 40.42
C ASP A 204 -11.73 40.33 41.76
N PRO A 205 -12.68 39.41 42.06
CA PRO A 205 -13.38 39.37 43.33
C PRO A 205 -12.45 38.80 44.43
N GLY A 206 -11.54 39.64 44.93
CA GLY A 206 -10.51 39.22 45.87
C GLY A 206 -10.00 40.33 46.79
N ALA A 207 -10.79 41.38 47.07
CA ALA A 207 -10.45 42.35 48.11
C ALA A 207 -11.71 43.08 48.62
N ALA A 208 -12.48 42.42 49.49
CA ALA A 208 -13.45 43.13 50.31
C ALA A 208 -12.68 43.97 51.35
N THR A 209 -12.66 45.29 51.17
CA THR A 209 -12.34 46.22 52.25
C THR A 209 -13.66 46.53 52.97
N PRO A 210 -13.82 46.24 54.28
CA PRO A 210 -15.02 46.60 55.01
C PRO A 210 -14.98 48.10 55.31
N GLY A 211 -15.74 48.89 54.56
CA GLY A 211 -15.81 50.34 54.78
C GLY A 211 -16.13 51.14 53.53
N ALA A 212 -17.13 50.74 52.76
CA ALA A 212 -17.73 51.60 51.74
C ALA A 212 -19.22 51.73 52.05
N ALA A 213 -19.65 52.97 52.32
CA ALA A 213 -21.03 53.33 52.59
C ALA A 213 -21.96 52.82 51.47
N ALA A 214 -23.14 52.36 51.87
CA ALA A 214 -24.19 51.88 50.97
C ALA A 214 -24.53 52.93 49.88
N PRO A 215 -24.78 52.52 48.62
CA PRO A 215 -25.28 53.44 47.60
C PRO A 215 -26.69 53.94 47.98
N ALA A 216 -26.93 55.21 47.64
CA ALA A 216 -28.11 55.98 48.00
C ALA A 216 -29.39 55.53 47.28
N ALA A 217 -30.53 55.74 47.96
CA ALA A 217 -31.93 55.72 47.53
C ALA A 217 -32.28 54.91 46.27
N GLU A 218 -32.72 53.66 46.46
CA GLU A 218 -33.39 52.85 45.44
C GLU A 218 -34.79 53.44 45.15
N VAL A 219 -34.99 53.94 43.93
CA VAL A 219 -36.34 54.24 43.42
C VAL A 219 -36.96 52.93 42.95
N ILE A 220 -37.86 52.37 43.77
CA ILE A 220 -38.62 51.16 43.44
C ILE A 220 -39.86 51.57 42.65
N SER A 221 -40.04 51.06 41.43
CA SER A 221 -41.24 51.29 40.63
C SER A 221 -42.41 50.46 41.16
N THR A 222 -43.46 51.09 41.68
CA THR A 222 -44.68 50.42 42.19
C THR A 222 -45.72 50.19 41.09
N LEU A 223 -45.34 49.61 39.95
CA LEU A 223 -46.31 49.20 38.94
C LEU A 223 -47.06 47.93 39.40
N PRO A 224 -48.40 47.86 39.29
CA PRO A 224 -49.19 46.73 39.79
C PRO A 224 -49.08 45.48 38.90
N GLU A 225 -48.98 44.32 39.58
CA GLU A 225 -49.11 42.89 39.21
C GLU A 225 -48.56 42.33 37.87
N PRO A 226 -47.98 41.11 37.88
CA PRO A 226 -47.39 40.46 36.70
C PRO A 226 -48.39 39.90 35.67
N GLU A 227 -49.71 40.01 35.89
CA GLU A 227 -50.72 39.36 35.02
C GLU A 227 -51.12 40.16 33.76
N MET A 228 -50.77 41.45 33.65
CA MET A 228 -51.12 42.26 32.48
C MET A 228 -50.17 42.05 31.28
N SER A 229 -50.71 42.05 30.05
CA SER A 229 -49.91 41.98 28.82
C SER A 229 -49.01 43.22 28.65
N PRO A 230 -47.85 43.11 27.98
CA PRO A 230 -46.96 44.26 27.72
C PRO A 230 -47.66 45.39 26.96
N PHE A 231 -48.57 45.05 26.03
CA PHE A 231 -49.32 46.03 25.23
C PHE A 231 -50.33 46.81 26.07
N ARG A 232 -51.00 46.16 27.04
CA ARG A 232 -51.88 46.85 28.00
C ARG A 232 -51.13 47.80 28.91
N ARG A 233 -49.95 47.39 29.42
CA ARG A 233 -49.09 48.28 30.22
C ARG A 233 -48.65 49.51 29.43
N LEU A 234 -48.22 49.30 28.19
CA LEU A 234 -47.85 50.39 27.29
C LEU A 234 -49.07 51.29 27.00
N GLY A 235 -50.24 50.71 26.77
CA GLY A 235 -51.49 51.45 26.54
C GLY A 235 -51.87 52.37 27.71
N ILE A 236 -51.78 51.87 28.95
CA ILE A 236 -52.03 52.66 30.17
C ILE A 236 -51.04 53.82 30.27
N TRP A 237 -49.75 53.55 30.05
CA TRP A 237 -48.70 54.58 30.09
C TRP A 237 -48.90 55.65 29.00
N LEU A 238 -49.27 55.26 27.79
CA LEU A 238 -49.61 56.18 26.70
C LEU A 238 -50.87 56.99 27.02
N ASP A 239 -51.90 56.38 27.63
CA ASP A 239 -53.12 57.08 28.07
C ASP A 239 -52.81 58.13 29.16
N LEU A 240 -51.85 57.85 30.05
CA LEU A 240 -51.35 58.82 31.03
C LEU A 240 -50.63 60.00 30.36
N ILE A 241 -49.75 59.72 29.38
CA ILE A 241 -49.03 60.77 28.64
C ILE A 241 -50.00 61.64 27.82
N GLU A 242 -50.99 61.05 27.17
CA GLU A 242 -51.98 61.81 26.40
C GLU A 242 -52.87 62.68 27.31
N LYS A 243 -53.22 62.20 28.51
CA LYS A 243 -54.04 62.95 29.47
C LYS A 243 -53.27 64.04 30.21
N SER A 244 -51.98 63.84 30.47
CA SER A 244 -51.23 64.65 31.42
C SER A 244 -49.88 65.18 30.92
N GLY A 245 -49.45 64.85 29.70
CA GLY A 245 -48.09 65.17 29.22
C GLY A 245 -47.02 64.28 29.86
N LEU A 246 -45.74 64.50 29.54
CA LEU A 246 -44.65 63.65 30.03
C LEU A 246 -44.38 63.81 31.54
N ASP A 247 -44.73 64.96 32.12
CA ASP A 247 -44.47 65.37 33.50
C ASP A 247 -45.75 65.76 34.27
N GLY A 248 -46.94 65.54 33.71
CA GLY A 248 -48.18 66.06 34.29
C GLY A 248 -48.50 67.52 33.90
N HIS A 249 -47.60 68.20 33.16
CA HIS A 249 -47.68 69.63 32.86
C HIS A 249 -47.39 69.97 31.37
N ARG A 250 -46.30 70.67 31.07
CA ARG A 250 -46.02 71.29 29.74
C ARG A 250 -44.85 70.64 28.98
N LEU A 251 -44.26 69.57 29.51
CA LEU A 251 -43.09 68.94 28.91
C LEU A 251 -43.49 68.20 27.62
N ALA A 252 -43.01 68.70 26.48
CA ALA A 252 -43.32 68.17 25.15
C ALA A 252 -42.19 67.28 24.59
N GLY A 253 -41.03 67.23 25.26
CA GLY A 253 -39.98 66.29 24.88
C GLY A 253 -38.91 66.08 25.95
N PHE A 254 -38.25 64.94 25.86
CA PHE A 254 -37.16 64.50 26.71
C PHE A 254 -36.07 63.87 25.85
N GLY A 255 -34.79 64.13 26.13
CA GLY A 255 -33.71 63.47 25.42
C GLY A 255 -32.50 63.14 26.28
N LEU A 256 -31.68 62.24 25.77
CA LEU A 256 -30.37 61.86 26.30
C LEU A 256 -29.39 62.00 25.14
N ARG A 257 -28.30 62.75 25.32
CA ARG A 257 -27.23 62.89 24.31
C ARG A 257 -25.93 62.29 24.83
N ASN A 258 -25.35 61.36 24.09
CA ASN A 258 -24.12 60.64 24.42
C ASN A 258 -24.16 60.03 25.84
N GLY A 259 -25.28 59.40 26.20
CA GLY A 259 -25.49 58.79 27.51
C GLY A 259 -24.81 57.44 27.67
N THR A 260 -24.69 56.98 28.92
CA THR A 260 -24.25 55.63 29.26
C THR A 260 -25.26 54.96 30.19
N VAL A 261 -25.84 53.83 29.79
CA VAL A 261 -26.73 53.02 30.63
C VAL A 261 -25.96 51.80 31.12
N ILE A 262 -25.92 51.61 32.43
CA ILE A 262 -25.28 50.49 33.10
C ILE A 262 -26.40 49.61 33.65
N VAL A 263 -26.43 48.32 33.34
CA VAL A 263 -27.42 47.38 33.86
C VAL A 263 -26.71 46.36 34.76
N ASP A 264 -27.02 46.39 36.04
CA ASP A 264 -26.56 45.40 37.03
C ASP A 264 -27.71 44.40 37.28
N ASP A 265 -27.55 43.17 36.80
CA ASP A 265 -28.56 42.12 36.99
C ASP A 265 -28.16 41.18 38.12
N VAL A 266 -28.91 41.24 39.22
CA VAL A 266 -28.63 40.44 40.42
C VAL A 266 -28.91 38.95 40.17
N ARG A 267 -29.84 38.61 39.25
CA ARG A 267 -30.20 37.21 38.95
C ARG A 267 -29.10 36.47 38.19
N SER A 268 -28.43 37.16 37.27
CA SER A 268 -27.37 36.58 36.45
C SER A 268 -25.95 36.89 36.96
N GLY A 269 -25.82 37.80 37.93
CA GLY A 269 -24.54 38.30 38.44
C GLY A 269 -23.74 39.11 37.41
N LYS A 270 -24.37 39.54 36.31
CA LYS A 270 -23.71 40.20 35.18
C LYS A 270 -23.99 41.71 35.17
N ARG A 271 -22.98 42.47 34.74
CA ARG A 271 -23.04 43.91 34.52
C ARG A 271 -22.90 44.23 33.04
N PHE A 272 -23.84 44.99 32.49
CA PHE A 272 -23.84 45.44 31.10
C PHE A 272 -23.65 46.95 31.03
N ILE A 273 -22.85 47.43 30.09
CA ILE A 273 -22.61 48.87 29.89
C ILE A 273 -22.93 49.20 28.44
N PHE A 274 -23.92 50.05 28.22
CA PHE A 274 -24.32 50.60 26.94
C PHE A 274 -23.87 52.06 26.89
N ALA A 275 -22.85 52.37 26.09
CA ALA A 275 -22.34 53.73 25.93
C ALA A 275 -22.73 54.33 24.57
N GLY A 276 -22.73 55.66 24.46
CA GLY A 276 -23.04 56.36 23.22
C GLY A 276 -24.52 56.27 22.84
N ILE A 277 -25.42 56.34 23.83
CA ILE A 277 -26.87 56.33 23.61
C ILE A 277 -27.36 57.76 23.39
N ASP A 278 -27.97 58.02 22.24
CA ASP A 278 -28.76 59.20 21.96
C ASP A 278 -30.25 58.79 21.93
N LEU A 279 -31.05 59.29 22.87
CA LEU A 279 -32.51 59.07 22.93
C LEU A 279 -33.20 60.41 22.71
N ASP A 280 -34.21 60.45 21.86
CA ASP A 280 -35.12 61.57 21.70
C ASP A 280 -36.56 61.08 21.84
N LEU A 281 -37.32 61.70 22.73
CA LEU A 281 -38.72 61.40 22.97
C LEU A 281 -39.51 62.70 22.86
N THR A 282 -40.46 62.76 21.94
CA THR A 282 -41.22 63.97 21.62
C THR A 282 -42.72 63.65 21.51
N VAL A 283 -43.56 64.51 22.10
CA VAL A 283 -45.02 64.46 21.98
C VAL A 283 -45.45 65.48 20.91
N PRO A 284 -45.91 65.05 19.72
CA PRO A 284 -46.33 65.96 18.66
C PRO A 284 -47.55 66.80 19.05
N ALA A 285 -47.68 68.01 18.48
CA ALA A 285 -48.84 68.87 18.73
C ALA A 285 -50.19 68.26 18.28
N THR A 286 -50.14 67.28 17.37
CA THR A 286 -51.28 66.51 16.88
C THR A 286 -51.72 65.36 17.82
N GLY A 287 -51.02 65.14 18.94
CA GLY A 287 -51.22 64.00 19.84
C GLY A 287 -50.36 62.79 19.44
N GLY A 288 -50.22 61.83 20.36
CA GLY A 288 -49.38 60.64 20.20
C GLY A 288 -47.96 60.77 20.77
N LEU A 289 -47.06 59.87 20.39
CA LEU A 289 -45.68 59.80 20.90
C LEU A 289 -44.71 59.44 19.77
N SER A 290 -43.57 60.14 19.71
CA SER A 290 -42.45 59.78 18.84
C SER A 290 -41.21 59.52 19.69
N VAL A 291 -40.52 58.41 19.46
CA VAL A 291 -39.28 58.01 20.11
C VAL A 291 -38.24 57.70 19.05
N GLU A 292 -37.06 58.27 19.15
CA GLU A 292 -35.89 57.96 18.33
C GLU A 292 -34.73 57.58 19.24
N LEU A 293 -34.02 56.52 18.90
CA LEU A 293 -32.93 55.94 19.69
C LEU A 293 -31.78 55.60 18.74
N ASP A 294 -30.61 56.20 18.96
CA ASP A 294 -29.32 55.80 18.35
C ASP A 294 -28.43 55.24 19.47
N ALA A 295 -27.86 54.06 19.25
CA ALA A 295 -26.98 53.44 20.24
C ALA A 295 -25.83 52.69 19.57
N SER A 296 -24.66 52.71 20.21
CA SER A 296 -23.44 52.04 19.75
C SER A 296 -22.88 51.10 20.82
N GLY A 297 -23.67 50.14 21.29
CA GLY A 297 -23.36 49.30 22.45
C GLY A 297 -22.09 48.46 22.28
N SER A 298 -22.16 47.39 21.49
CA SER A 298 -21.08 46.40 21.35
C SER A 298 -20.11 46.60 20.18
N GLY A 299 -20.22 47.71 19.43
CA GLY A 299 -19.26 48.11 18.39
C GLY A 299 -19.86 48.69 17.11
N ALA A 300 -21.13 48.40 16.79
CA ALA A 300 -21.84 48.96 15.63
C ALA A 300 -22.96 49.90 16.08
N ARG A 301 -23.15 51.02 15.35
CA ARG A 301 -24.26 51.96 15.58
C ARG A 301 -25.54 51.42 14.99
N TRP A 302 -26.62 51.44 15.76
CA TRP A 302 -27.96 51.09 15.31
C TRP A 302 -28.96 52.18 15.69
N THR A 303 -30.01 52.31 14.89
CA THR A 303 -31.07 53.30 15.10
C THR A 303 -32.42 52.60 15.25
N SER A 304 -33.28 53.11 16.12
CA SER A 304 -34.67 52.69 16.23
C SER A 304 -35.59 53.90 16.36
N THR A 305 -36.67 53.92 15.60
CA THR A 305 -37.72 54.92 15.67
C THR A 305 -39.05 54.26 15.99
N ALA A 306 -39.81 54.81 16.93
CA ALA A 306 -41.14 54.35 17.27
C ALA A 306 -42.11 55.53 17.26
N THR A 307 -43.19 55.45 16.49
CA THR A 307 -44.25 56.44 16.46
C THR A 307 -45.58 55.82 16.83
N VAL A 308 -46.29 56.45 17.75
CA VAL A 308 -47.61 56.05 18.22
C VAL A 308 -48.60 57.14 17.88
N THR A 309 -49.67 56.81 17.15
CA THR A 309 -50.76 57.75 16.86
C THR A 309 -51.68 57.93 18.06
N PRO A 310 -52.37 59.09 18.19
CA PRO A 310 -53.46 59.21 19.15
C PRO A 310 -54.60 58.22 18.83
N ARG A 311 -55.52 58.01 19.80
CA ARG A 311 -56.72 57.17 19.57
C ARG A 311 -57.57 57.76 18.44
N ASP A 312 -57.98 56.91 17.50
CA ASP A 312 -58.95 57.26 16.47
C ASP A 312 -60.39 57.24 17.00
N GLY A 313 -61.37 57.60 16.15
CA GLY A 313 -62.79 57.59 16.50
C GLY A 313 -63.38 56.21 16.84
N SER A 314 -62.61 55.13 16.66
CA SER A 314 -62.96 53.75 17.04
C SER A 314 -62.15 53.24 18.25
N GLY A 315 -61.43 54.13 18.94
CA GLY A 315 -60.63 53.80 20.12
C GLY A 315 -59.31 53.09 19.83
N ARG A 316 -58.91 52.98 18.55
CA ARG A 316 -57.69 52.26 18.13
C ARG A 316 -56.49 53.20 18.04
N ARG A 317 -55.29 52.67 18.28
CA ARG A 317 -54.02 53.36 18.04
C ARG A 317 -53.11 52.54 17.13
N GLN A 318 -52.34 53.22 16.30
CA GLN A 318 -51.29 52.62 15.48
C GLN A 318 -49.93 52.85 16.13
N ILE A 319 -49.12 51.80 16.17
CA ILE A 319 -47.73 51.80 16.62
C ILE A 319 -46.87 51.39 15.42
N ASP A 320 -46.08 52.31 14.90
CA ASP A 320 -45.05 52.01 13.90
C ASP A 320 -43.68 51.98 14.59
N LEU A 321 -42.93 50.90 14.43
CA LEU A 321 -41.56 50.77 14.91
C LEU A 321 -40.67 50.49 13.70
N SER A 322 -39.55 51.20 13.57
CA SER A 322 -38.49 50.88 12.62
C SER A 322 -37.18 50.73 13.38
N MET A 323 -36.33 49.84 12.90
CA MET A 323 -35.03 49.56 13.48
C MET A 323 -34.05 49.28 12.34
N ARG A 324 -32.83 49.80 12.45
CA ARG A 324 -31.77 49.62 11.47
C ARG A 324 -30.47 49.23 12.13
N ASP A 325 -29.86 48.19 11.57
CA ASP A 325 -28.50 47.72 11.80
C ASP A 325 -28.19 47.30 13.25
N MET A 326 -29.19 46.84 14.00
CA MET A 326 -29.02 46.36 15.37
C MET A 326 -28.19 45.07 15.40
N ALA A 327 -27.09 45.08 16.15
CA ALA A 327 -26.25 43.90 16.32
C ALA A 327 -27.01 42.80 17.11
N PRO A 328 -26.95 41.52 16.69
CA PRO A 328 -27.54 40.40 17.45
C PRO A 328 -27.03 40.34 18.89
N ARG A 329 -25.78 40.72 19.11
CA ARG A 329 -25.18 40.87 20.44
C ARG A 329 -25.93 41.89 21.30
N ASP A 330 -26.20 43.08 20.79
CA ASP A 330 -26.93 44.11 21.54
C ASP A 330 -28.35 43.66 21.87
N LEU A 331 -29.03 43.00 20.93
CA LEU A 331 -30.34 42.39 21.17
C LEU A 331 -30.29 41.30 22.26
N SER A 332 -29.27 40.42 22.22
CA SER A 332 -29.09 39.36 23.22
C SER A 332 -28.88 39.92 24.63
N LEU A 333 -28.14 41.04 24.73
CA LEU A 333 -27.90 41.74 25.99
C LEU A 333 -29.20 42.41 26.49
N ALA A 334 -29.99 43.00 25.59
CA ALA A 334 -31.28 43.63 25.93
C ALA A 334 -32.33 42.59 26.40
N LEU A 335 -32.37 41.41 25.77
CA LEU A 335 -33.29 40.32 26.11
C LEU A 335 -32.80 39.42 27.24
N GLN A 336 -31.59 39.66 27.77
CA GLN A 336 -30.98 38.89 28.86
C GLN A 336 -30.80 37.38 28.51
N GLY A 337 -30.58 37.07 27.23
CA GLY A 337 -30.39 35.69 26.75
C GLY A 337 -28.92 35.23 26.82
N PRO A 338 -28.63 33.94 27.06
CA PRO A 338 -27.28 33.41 26.91
C PRO A 338 -26.83 33.47 25.44
N GLN A 339 -25.56 33.81 25.18
CA GLN A 339 -24.99 33.73 23.85
C GLN A 339 -24.61 32.28 23.54
N VAL A 340 -25.55 31.55 22.92
CA VAL A 340 -25.37 30.13 22.56
C VAL A 340 -24.79 29.98 21.15
N VAL A 341 -24.86 31.03 20.32
CA VAL A 341 -24.43 31.04 18.91
C VAL A 341 -23.72 32.36 18.63
N PHE A 342 -22.60 32.31 17.91
CA PHE A 342 -21.95 33.50 17.35
C PHE A 342 -22.81 34.04 16.21
N ALA A 343 -23.13 35.34 16.22
CA ALA A 343 -23.82 36.01 15.11
C ALA A 343 -23.40 37.48 15.02
N ASP A 344 -22.95 37.92 13.85
CA ASP A 344 -22.55 39.32 13.57
C ASP A 344 -23.37 39.95 12.42
N THR A 345 -24.48 39.32 12.03
CA THR A 345 -25.41 39.78 11.00
C THR A 345 -26.30 40.94 11.49
N PRO A 346 -26.24 42.15 10.91
CA PRO A 346 -27.00 43.30 11.39
C PRO A 346 -28.51 43.12 11.18
N ILE A 347 -29.32 43.38 12.21
CA ILE A 347 -30.78 43.19 12.21
C ILE A 347 -31.48 44.53 11.97
N SER A 348 -32.30 44.58 10.93
CA SER A 348 -33.12 45.73 10.55
C SER A 348 -34.58 45.29 10.40
N GLY A 349 -35.54 46.17 10.66
CA GLY A 349 -36.95 45.79 10.48
C GLY A 349 -37.93 46.93 10.67
N THR A 350 -39.17 46.66 10.30
CA THR A 350 -40.32 47.54 10.51
C THR A 350 -41.47 46.73 11.09
N LEU A 351 -42.16 47.31 12.06
CA LEU A 351 -43.34 46.78 12.73
C LEU A 351 -44.46 47.79 12.58
N ARG A 352 -45.67 47.33 12.32
CA ARG A 352 -46.89 48.11 12.43
C ARG A 352 -47.91 47.32 13.21
N ALA A 353 -48.31 47.83 14.37
CA ALA A 353 -49.34 47.22 15.20
C ALA A 353 -50.53 48.16 15.34
N THR A 354 -51.75 47.61 15.31
CA THR A 354 -52.98 48.29 15.67
C THR A 354 -53.48 47.74 16.98
N VAL A 355 -53.59 48.58 18.00
CA VAL A 355 -54.02 48.21 19.34
C VAL A 355 -55.46 48.69 19.58
N GLY A 356 -56.29 47.84 20.17
CA GLY A 356 -57.69 48.09 20.49
C GLY A 356 -57.89 48.95 21.74
N GLU A 357 -59.17 49.18 22.09
CA GLU A 357 -59.53 49.99 23.27
C GLU A 357 -58.98 49.40 24.58
N ASP A 358 -59.06 48.08 24.68
CA ASP A 358 -58.60 47.21 25.77
C ASP A 358 -57.08 47.06 25.88
N GLY A 359 -56.31 47.61 24.93
CA GLY A 359 -54.86 47.50 24.89
C GLY A 359 -54.34 46.20 24.25
N ASP A 360 -55.21 45.37 23.66
CA ASP A 360 -54.80 44.15 22.96
C ASP A 360 -54.58 44.40 21.45
N PRO A 361 -53.65 43.68 20.79
CA PRO A 361 -53.37 43.86 19.38
C PRO A 361 -54.50 43.30 18.50
N VAL A 362 -55.11 44.17 17.68
CA VAL A 362 -56.16 43.82 16.70
C VAL A 362 -55.54 43.30 15.41
N ALA A 363 -54.47 43.94 14.95
CA ALA A 363 -53.71 43.56 13.77
C ALA A 363 -52.25 43.91 13.97
N PHE A 364 -51.36 43.14 13.36
CA PHE A 364 -49.93 43.41 13.39
C PHE A 364 -49.31 42.93 12.08
N THR A 365 -48.42 43.73 11.51
CA THR A 365 -47.59 43.35 10.36
C THR A 365 -46.16 43.73 10.65
N GLY A 366 -45.22 42.90 10.22
CA GLY A 366 -43.80 43.11 10.46
C GLY A 366 -42.96 42.58 9.32
N ARG A 367 -41.87 43.29 9.02
CA ARG A 367 -40.77 42.81 8.18
C ARG A 367 -39.49 42.90 8.98
N VAL A 368 -38.77 41.80 9.12
CA VAL A 368 -37.44 41.75 9.74
C VAL A 368 -36.45 41.28 8.69
N THR A 369 -35.27 41.88 8.67
CA THR A 369 -34.18 41.56 7.76
C THR A 369 -32.89 41.43 8.55
N MET A 370 -32.04 40.50 8.16
CA MET A 370 -30.67 40.36 8.66
C MET A 370 -29.72 40.55 7.48
N GLY A 371 -28.75 41.45 7.62
CA GLY A 371 -27.73 41.68 6.59
C GLY A 371 -26.62 40.62 6.60
N ALA A 372 -25.61 40.84 5.77
CA ALA A 372 -24.51 39.88 5.61
C ALA A 372 -23.67 39.73 6.89
N GLY A 373 -23.20 38.52 7.17
CA GLY A 373 -22.40 38.16 8.35
C GLY A 373 -22.19 36.66 8.48
N LYS A 374 -21.70 36.19 9.62
CA LYS A 374 -21.49 34.78 9.97
C LYS A 374 -22.36 34.39 11.17
N VAL A 375 -22.88 33.17 11.14
CA VAL A 375 -23.63 32.56 12.24
C VAL A 375 -23.11 31.14 12.51
N GLY A 376 -22.83 30.78 13.77
CA GLY A 376 -22.42 29.41 14.11
C GLY A 376 -21.76 29.27 15.48
N ASP A 377 -20.82 28.33 15.61
CA ASP A 377 -20.16 28.04 16.89
C ASP A 377 -19.34 29.23 17.42
N VAL A 378 -19.40 29.46 18.73
CA VAL A 378 -18.70 30.55 19.40
C VAL A 378 -17.18 30.33 19.41
N ASN A 379 -16.74 29.09 19.54
CA ASN A 379 -15.35 28.71 19.76
C ASN A 379 -14.66 28.11 18.52
N ASP A 380 -15.42 27.61 17.54
CA ASP A 380 -14.89 27.04 16.31
C ASP A 380 -15.29 27.85 15.07
N GLU A 381 -14.31 28.53 14.45
CA GLU A 381 -14.55 29.29 13.22
C GLU A 381 -14.94 28.41 12.02
N ALA A 382 -14.46 27.16 11.96
CA ALA A 382 -14.79 26.24 10.86
C ALA A 382 -16.26 25.80 10.89
N MET A 383 -16.93 25.97 12.02
CA MET A 383 -18.35 25.65 12.24
C MET A 383 -19.25 26.89 12.11
N ARG A 384 -18.76 27.98 11.49
CA ARG A 384 -19.53 29.21 11.22
C ARG A 384 -19.95 29.28 9.75
N ILE A 385 -21.22 29.61 9.52
CA ILE A 385 -21.84 29.73 8.20
C ILE A 385 -21.94 31.20 7.83
N ALA A 386 -21.46 31.59 6.66
CA ALA A 386 -21.68 32.92 6.10
C ALA A 386 -23.12 33.04 5.58
N ILE A 387 -23.83 34.09 5.97
CA ILE A 387 -25.17 34.47 5.53
C ILE A 387 -25.04 35.78 4.76
N ASP A 388 -25.69 35.88 3.60
CA ASP A 388 -25.74 37.12 2.81
C ASP A 388 -26.94 37.98 3.23
N SER A 389 -28.11 37.34 3.39
CA SER A 389 -29.31 38.00 3.89
C SER A 389 -30.34 37.03 4.46
N VAL A 390 -31.14 37.52 5.39
CA VAL A 390 -32.40 36.90 5.82
C VAL A 390 -33.50 37.96 5.72
N ALA A 391 -34.69 37.60 5.25
CA ALA A 391 -35.86 38.45 5.29
C ALA A 391 -37.08 37.65 5.77
N ALA A 392 -37.83 38.18 6.71
CA ALA A 392 -39.00 37.55 7.30
C ALA A 392 -40.19 38.53 7.27
N ASP A 393 -41.27 38.13 6.63
CA ASP A 393 -42.55 38.82 6.61
C ASP A 393 -43.54 38.08 7.52
N VAL A 394 -44.17 38.80 8.44
CA VAL A 394 -45.09 38.25 9.43
C VAL A 394 -46.33 39.11 9.57
N HIS A 395 -47.47 38.49 9.89
CA HIS A 395 -48.67 39.20 10.26
C HIS A 395 -49.56 38.45 11.27
N TRP A 396 -50.39 39.20 11.98
CA TRP A 396 -51.37 38.71 12.94
C TRP A 396 -52.77 39.21 12.56
N GLN A 397 -53.76 38.33 12.60
CA GLN A 397 -55.17 38.68 12.40
C GLN A 397 -55.98 38.24 13.62
N ALA A 398 -56.66 39.19 14.27
CA ALA A 398 -57.65 38.84 15.29
C ALA A 398 -58.67 37.84 14.72
N LEU A 399 -59.02 36.80 15.49
CA LEU A 399 -59.92 35.67 15.17
C LEU A 399 -59.28 34.43 14.50
N SER A 400 -58.03 34.50 14.03
CA SER A 400 -57.26 33.31 13.60
C SER A 400 -56.21 32.97 14.67
N PRO A 401 -56.07 31.71 15.13
CA PRO A 401 -55.13 31.38 16.20
C PRO A 401 -53.71 31.35 15.64
N GLY A 402 -53.01 32.48 15.67
CA GLY A 402 -51.57 32.50 15.50
C GLY A 402 -50.98 33.68 14.72
N LEU A 403 -49.68 33.88 14.91
CA LEU A 403 -48.83 34.73 14.10
C LEU A 403 -48.49 33.95 12.82
N VAL A 404 -48.94 34.47 11.68
CA VAL A 404 -48.65 33.90 10.37
C VAL A 404 -47.29 34.41 9.91
N VAL A 405 -46.42 33.48 9.54
CA VAL A 405 -45.15 33.75 8.89
C VAL A 405 -45.39 33.58 7.39
N ASP A 406 -45.59 34.70 6.69
CA ASP A 406 -45.91 34.72 5.26
C ASP A 406 -44.77 34.12 4.45
N ARG A 407 -43.55 34.57 4.78
CA ARG A 407 -42.33 34.08 4.17
C ARG A 407 -41.12 34.43 5.01
N VAL A 408 -40.21 33.47 5.19
CA VAL A 408 -38.81 33.74 5.54
C VAL A 408 -37.94 33.31 4.37
N GLU A 409 -37.16 34.22 3.81
CA GLU A 409 -36.16 33.96 2.78
C GLU A 409 -34.76 34.06 3.41
N VAL A 410 -33.91 33.08 3.13
CA VAL A 410 -32.51 33.03 3.58
C VAL A 410 -31.62 32.86 2.36
N VAL A 411 -30.57 33.68 2.25
CA VAL A 411 -29.56 33.61 1.18
C VAL A 411 -28.17 33.51 1.82
N ALA A 412 -27.39 32.52 1.37
CA ALA A 412 -26.04 32.25 1.86
C ALA A 412 -25.18 31.65 0.73
N GLY A 413 -24.54 32.52 -0.07
CA GLY A 413 -23.83 32.16 -1.29
C GLY A 413 -24.77 31.56 -2.33
N HIS A 414 -24.52 30.30 -2.70
CA HIS A 414 -25.40 29.54 -3.60
C HIS A 414 -26.62 28.93 -2.91
N ASN A 415 -26.68 28.99 -1.58
CA ASN A 415 -27.81 28.47 -0.81
C ASN A 415 -28.94 29.49 -0.78
N ARG A 416 -30.16 29.01 -1.03
CA ARG A 416 -31.39 29.77 -0.87
C ARG A 416 -32.42 28.92 -0.18
N ALA A 417 -33.10 29.46 0.83
CA ALA A 417 -34.22 28.80 1.49
C ALA A 417 -35.40 29.76 1.61
N SER A 418 -36.60 29.23 1.46
CA SER A 418 -37.85 29.94 1.68
C SER A 418 -38.78 29.08 2.54
N LEU A 419 -39.36 29.62 3.59
CA LEU A 419 -40.34 28.91 4.42
C LEU A 419 -41.54 29.76 4.78
N ASN A 420 -42.63 29.11 5.12
CA ASN A 420 -43.82 29.72 5.71
C ASN A 420 -44.40 28.82 6.80
N GLY A 421 -45.17 29.42 7.71
CA GLY A 421 -45.71 28.69 8.85
C GLY A 421 -46.63 29.51 9.72
N ILE A 422 -47.16 28.88 10.75
CA ILE A 422 -48.03 29.50 11.74
C ILE A 422 -47.45 29.25 13.13
N VAL A 423 -47.33 30.32 13.91
CA VAL A 423 -46.92 30.28 15.30
C VAL A 423 -48.17 30.47 16.15
N THR A 424 -48.56 29.44 16.88
CA THR A 424 -49.71 29.51 17.81
C THR A 424 -49.20 29.85 19.20
N PRO A 425 -49.41 31.09 19.69
CA PRO A 425 -48.99 31.46 21.04
C PRO A 425 -49.87 30.75 22.09
N PRO A 426 -49.32 30.47 23.29
CA PRO A 426 -50.10 29.88 24.38
C PRO A 426 -51.18 30.85 24.85
N THR A 427 -52.38 30.32 25.15
CA THR A 427 -53.49 31.13 25.67
C THR A 427 -53.39 31.36 27.18
N ARG A 428 -52.70 30.48 27.90
CA ARG A 428 -52.39 30.61 29.33
C ARG A 428 -50.91 30.35 29.62
N ARG A 429 -50.42 30.90 30.73
CA ARG A 429 -49.05 30.67 31.21
C ARG A 429 -48.85 29.18 31.50
N GLY A 430 -47.78 28.60 30.94
CA GLY A 430 -47.44 27.17 31.10
C GLY A 430 -47.98 26.24 30.01
N GLU A 431 -48.85 26.71 29.11
CA GLU A 431 -49.25 25.94 27.93
C GLU A 431 -48.11 25.82 26.90
N PRO A 432 -48.05 24.74 26.11
CA PRO A 432 -47.04 24.59 25.08
C PRO A 432 -47.14 25.65 23.99
N PHE A 433 -45.98 26.10 23.54
CA PHE A 433 -45.84 26.94 22.36
C PHE A 433 -45.72 26.05 21.12
N VAL A 434 -46.56 26.27 20.11
CA VAL A 434 -46.62 25.41 18.91
C VAL A 434 -46.26 26.21 17.67
N VAL A 435 -45.30 25.71 16.90
CA VAL A 435 -44.96 26.23 15.57
C VAL A 435 -45.22 25.16 14.53
N GLU A 436 -46.05 25.48 13.55
CA GLU A 436 -46.36 24.62 12.42
C GLU A 436 -45.68 25.16 11.17
N LEU A 437 -44.66 24.45 10.70
CA LEU A 437 -44.02 24.68 9.41
C LEU A 437 -44.90 24.08 8.31
N GLN A 438 -45.49 24.94 7.49
CA GLN A 438 -46.35 24.51 6.39
C GLN A 438 -45.51 23.99 5.22
N ALA A 439 -44.57 24.80 4.75
CA ALA A 439 -43.61 24.41 3.74
C ALA A 439 -42.26 25.12 3.97
N LEU A 440 -41.19 24.40 3.67
CA LEU A 440 -39.85 24.95 3.45
C LEU A 440 -39.38 24.42 2.09
N GLN A 441 -38.92 25.31 1.22
CA GLN A 441 -38.24 24.97 -0.03
C GLN A 441 -36.84 25.55 0.06
N ALA A 442 -35.83 24.72 -0.10
CA ALA A 442 -34.45 25.16 -0.08
C ALA A 442 -33.67 24.55 -1.24
N VAL A 443 -32.83 25.36 -1.86
CA VAL A 443 -31.74 24.92 -2.73
C VAL A 443 -30.49 25.11 -1.89
N THR A 444 -30.01 24.03 -1.30
CA THR A 444 -28.91 24.13 -0.34
C THR A 444 -28.01 22.91 -0.40
N SER A 445 -26.74 23.11 -0.11
CA SER A 445 -25.78 22.04 0.21
C SER A 445 -25.88 21.58 1.67
N VAL A 446 -27.07 21.78 2.26
CA VAL A 446 -27.52 21.45 3.61
C VAL A 446 -26.81 22.21 4.73
N LEU A 447 -25.50 22.42 4.71
CA LEU A 447 -24.77 23.19 5.74
C LEU A 447 -23.44 23.85 5.28
N ASN A 448 -23.00 23.68 4.02
CA ASN A 448 -21.68 24.15 3.55
C ASN A 448 -21.74 24.87 2.19
N PRO A 449 -21.56 26.21 2.10
CA PRO A 449 -21.63 26.97 0.86
C PRO A 449 -20.66 26.56 -0.27
N HIS A 450 -19.63 25.77 0.04
CA HIS A 450 -18.64 25.28 -0.93
C HIS A 450 -19.05 24.01 -1.66
N GLU A 451 -20.14 23.36 -1.25
CA GLU A 451 -20.63 22.13 -1.85
C GLU A 451 -21.74 22.38 -2.89
N PRO A 452 -21.96 21.46 -3.84
CA PRO A 452 -23.03 21.60 -4.83
C PRO A 452 -24.41 21.71 -4.15
N PRO A 453 -25.24 22.70 -4.51
CA PRO A 453 -26.54 22.86 -3.90
C PRO A 453 -27.52 21.77 -4.36
N VAL A 454 -28.33 21.29 -3.43
CA VAL A 454 -29.34 20.27 -3.65
C VAL A 454 -30.72 20.85 -3.31
N PRO A 455 -31.71 20.74 -4.22
CA PRO A 455 -33.08 21.12 -3.88
C PRO A 455 -33.63 20.16 -2.83
N ILE A 456 -34.25 20.69 -1.79
CA ILE A 456 -34.96 19.95 -0.75
C ILE A 456 -36.25 20.70 -0.41
N ASN A 457 -37.30 19.95 -0.11
CA ASN A 457 -38.50 20.50 0.50
C ASN A 457 -38.69 19.85 1.87
N VAL A 458 -39.19 20.62 2.83
CA VAL A 458 -39.70 20.08 4.10
C VAL A 458 -41.18 20.40 4.20
N ARG A 459 -41.98 19.37 4.50
CA ARG A 459 -43.44 19.50 4.65
C ARG A 459 -43.86 19.06 6.04
N GLY A 460 -44.82 19.78 6.61
CA GLY A 460 -45.56 19.37 7.81
C GLY A 460 -44.67 19.07 9.02
N ALA A 461 -43.90 20.06 9.49
CA ALA A 461 -43.14 19.93 10.75
C ALA A 461 -43.84 20.70 11.87
N ARG A 462 -44.05 20.03 13.01
CA ARG A 462 -44.63 20.63 14.21
C ARG A 462 -43.59 20.69 15.31
N PHE A 463 -43.27 21.90 15.73
CA PHE A 463 -42.38 22.15 16.86
C PHE A 463 -43.23 22.50 18.08
N THR A 464 -43.07 21.74 19.16
CA THR A 464 -43.80 21.97 20.41
C THR A 464 -42.79 22.24 21.51
N PHE A 465 -42.77 23.46 22.03
CA PHE A 465 -41.97 23.83 23.19
C PHE A 465 -42.84 23.85 24.44
N ASP A 466 -42.57 22.95 25.38
CA ASP A 466 -43.19 22.91 26.69
C ASP A 466 -42.31 23.67 27.70
N PRO A 467 -42.77 24.82 28.21
CA PRO A 467 -41.99 25.64 29.15
C PRO A 467 -41.82 25.00 30.53
N LEU A 468 -42.71 24.08 30.94
CA LEU A 468 -42.64 23.41 32.24
C LEU A 468 -41.57 22.33 32.24
N SER A 469 -41.58 21.47 31.22
CA SER A 469 -40.55 20.43 31.04
C SER A 469 -39.26 20.95 30.40
N ARG A 470 -39.24 22.23 29.98
CA ARG A 470 -38.16 22.85 29.20
C ARG A 470 -37.76 21.96 28.03
N SER A 471 -38.75 21.44 27.30
CA SER A 471 -38.50 20.49 26.22
C SER A 471 -39.05 21.00 24.88
N LEU A 472 -38.28 20.81 23.83
CA LEU A 472 -38.64 21.09 22.45
C LEU A 472 -38.79 19.76 21.72
N ALA A 473 -40.00 19.41 21.31
CA ALA A 473 -40.28 18.26 20.47
C ALA A 473 -40.45 18.68 19.01
N VAL A 474 -39.96 17.88 18.08
CA VAL A 474 -40.14 18.01 16.63
C VAL A 474 -40.84 16.77 16.12
N GLU A 475 -42.04 16.96 15.56
CA GLU A 475 -42.89 15.89 15.04
C GLU A 475 -43.16 16.08 13.54
N GLY A 476 -43.24 14.97 12.79
CA GLY A 476 -43.72 14.96 11.41
C GLY A 476 -42.77 15.48 10.34
N LEU A 477 -41.56 15.93 10.70
CA LEU A 477 -40.63 16.55 9.76
C LEU A 477 -40.24 15.57 8.64
N THR A 478 -40.69 15.87 7.43
CA THR A 478 -40.45 15.05 6.25
C THR A 478 -39.70 15.86 5.20
N VAL A 479 -38.55 15.35 4.76
CA VAL A 479 -37.71 15.93 3.70
C VAL A 479 -38.00 15.22 2.38
N ASP A 480 -38.23 15.95 1.28
CA ASP A 480 -38.49 15.41 -0.06
C ASP A 480 -37.82 16.22 -1.19
N GLN A 481 -37.88 15.71 -2.42
CA GLN A 481 -37.40 16.37 -3.65
C GLN A 481 -38.51 16.54 -4.71
N GLY A 482 -39.74 16.84 -4.27
CA GLY A 482 -40.90 17.03 -5.16
C GLY A 482 -41.64 15.74 -5.52
N ALA A 483 -41.22 14.61 -4.96
CA ALA A 483 -41.84 13.29 -5.10
C ALA A 483 -41.88 12.57 -3.73
N ASP A 484 -41.43 11.32 -3.66
CA ASP A 484 -41.42 10.51 -2.44
C ASP A 484 -40.55 11.12 -1.31
N PRO A 485 -40.93 10.94 -0.03
CA PRO A 485 -40.11 11.32 1.11
C PRO A 485 -38.70 10.71 1.08
N LEU A 486 -37.68 11.57 1.11
CA LEU A 486 -36.27 11.18 1.24
C LEU A 486 -35.94 10.78 2.68
N ALA A 487 -36.43 11.53 3.66
CA ALA A 487 -36.19 11.25 5.08
C ALA A 487 -37.33 11.74 5.97
N ARG A 488 -37.54 11.05 7.08
CA ARG A 488 -38.41 11.46 8.19
C ARG A 488 -37.56 11.64 9.44
N LEU A 489 -37.81 12.73 10.16
CA LEU A 489 -37.10 13.09 11.36
C LEU A 489 -38.11 13.35 12.48
N ALA A 490 -37.80 12.83 13.66
CA ALA A 490 -38.50 13.15 14.89
C ALA A 490 -37.46 13.29 16.01
N GLY A 491 -37.69 14.21 16.94
CA GLY A 491 -36.72 14.42 18.00
C GLY A 491 -37.27 15.19 19.18
N LYS A 492 -36.54 15.14 20.28
CA LYS A 492 -36.82 15.88 21.51
C LYS A 492 -35.51 16.38 22.11
N VAL A 493 -35.48 17.67 22.40
CA VAL A 493 -34.40 18.32 23.15
C VAL A 493 -34.94 18.72 24.51
N VAL A 494 -34.25 18.36 25.59
CA VAL A 494 -34.57 18.79 26.95
C VAL A 494 -33.47 19.72 27.44
N PHE A 495 -33.81 20.98 27.68
CA PHE A 495 -32.85 21.99 28.13
C PHE A 495 -32.57 21.83 29.63
N ALA A 496 -31.31 21.59 29.97
CA ALA A 496 -30.82 21.40 31.33
C ALA A 496 -29.58 22.28 31.60
N GLU A 497 -29.15 22.39 32.86
CA GLU A 497 -27.91 23.07 33.21
C GLU A 497 -26.69 22.34 32.61
N GLY A 498 -25.73 23.11 32.06
CA GLY A 498 -24.55 22.57 31.37
C GLY A 498 -24.79 22.32 29.87
N SER A 499 -25.50 21.24 29.51
CA SER A 499 -25.86 20.94 28.12
C SER A 499 -27.19 20.18 28.00
N PRO A 500 -27.97 20.37 26.93
CA PRO A 500 -29.26 19.71 26.78
C PRO A 500 -29.14 18.20 26.56
N ALA A 501 -30.19 17.45 26.91
CA ALA A 501 -30.38 16.08 26.45
C ALA A 501 -31.01 16.10 25.05
N ILE A 502 -30.53 15.24 24.14
CA ILE A 502 -30.93 15.20 22.73
C ILE A 502 -31.36 13.78 22.38
N HIS A 503 -32.59 13.63 21.92
CA HIS A 503 -33.08 12.42 21.27
C HIS A 503 -33.47 12.77 19.83
N LEU A 504 -32.92 12.06 18.86
CA LEU A 504 -33.21 12.24 17.44
C LEU A 504 -33.31 10.87 16.78
N ASP A 505 -34.42 10.63 16.09
CA ASP A 505 -34.62 9.49 15.21
C ASP A 505 -34.76 10.01 13.77
N VAL A 506 -33.96 9.44 12.87
CA VAL A 506 -33.99 9.72 11.43
C VAL A 506 -34.19 8.40 10.70
N ALA A 507 -35.17 8.36 9.81
CA ALA A 507 -35.38 7.25 8.89
C ALA A 507 -35.37 7.78 7.46
N ALA A 508 -34.41 7.34 6.65
CA ALA A 508 -34.26 7.75 5.27
C ALA A 508 -34.63 6.62 4.30
N ALA A 509 -35.34 6.97 3.24
CA ALA A 509 -35.75 6.06 2.18
C ALA A 509 -34.58 5.71 1.25
N LYS A 510 -34.82 4.81 0.30
CA LYS A 510 -33.85 4.46 -0.73
C LYS A 510 -33.51 5.69 -1.59
N MET A 511 -32.22 6.02 -1.70
CA MET A 511 -31.74 7.13 -2.52
C MET A 511 -30.34 6.89 -3.09
N PRO A 512 -29.92 7.61 -4.16
CA PRO A 512 -28.54 7.58 -4.64
C PRO A 512 -27.56 7.97 -3.52
N LEU A 513 -26.40 7.30 -3.44
CA LEU A 513 -25.39 7.58 -2.41
C LEU A 513 -24.94 9.05 -2.45
N ALA A 514 -24.77 9.63 -3.63
CA ALA A 514 -24.43 11.04 -3.79
C ALA A 514 -25.45 11.97 -3.12
N THR A 515 -26.75 11.65 -3.22
CA THR A 515 -27.82 12.41 -2.55
C THR A 515 -27.73 12.23 -1.03
N ALA A 516 -27.50 11.02 -0.53
CA ALA A 516 -27.34 10.77 0.89
C ALA A 516 -26.15 11.53 1.49
N LEU A 517 -25.00 11.57 0.79
CA LEU A 517 -23.81 12.32 1.21
C LEU A 517 -24.02 13.84 1.17
N ALA A 518 -24.78 14.35 0.19
CA ALA A 518 -25.16 15.74 0.13
C ALA A 518 -26.14 16.14 1.26
N LEU A 519 -26.97 15.19 1.72
CA LEU A 519 -27.85 15.38 2.86
C LEU A 519 -27.16 15.22 4.22
N TRP A 520 -25.94 14.64 4.28
CA TRP A 520 -25.18 14.45 5.52
C TRP A 520 -24.51 15.77 5.97
N PRO A 521 -24.94 16.35 7.11
CA PRO A 521 -24.31 17.51 7.74
C PRO A 521 -22.79 17.41 7.94
N ARG A 522 -22.01 18.34 7.35
CA ARG A 522 -20.57 18.46 7.64
C ARG A 522 -20.28 18.74 9.12
N ALA A 523 -21.20 19.40 9.82
CA ALA A 523 -21.13 19.70 11.26
C ALA A 523 -21.20 18.46 12.18
N SER A 524 -21.58 17.28 11.68
CA SER A 524 -21.77 16.09 12.54
C SER A 524 -20.51 15.23 12.71
N ASN A 525 -19.62 15.19 11.71
CA ASN A 525 -18.27 14.59 11.74
C ASN A 525 -17.54 14.91 10.41
N PRO A 526 -16.83 16.05 10.30
CA PRO A 526 -16.29 16.51 9.02
C PRO A 526 -15.26 15.55 8.42
N HIS A 527 -14.36 14.99 9.23
CA HIS A 527 -13.30 14.10 8.73
C HIS A 527 -13.85 12.78 8.19
N ALA A 528 -14.79 12.14 8.90
CA ALA A 528 -15.37 10.88 8.44
C ALA A 528 -16.19 11.08 7.15
N ARG A 529 -16.98 12.18 7.11
CA ARG A 529 -17.76 12.53 5.94
C ARG A 529 -16.87 12.80 4.72
N ASP A 530 -15.85 13.65 4.88
CA ASP A 530 -14.97 14.05 3.78
C ASP A 530 -14.23 12.81 3.24
N TRP A 531 -13.77 11.90 4.10
CA TRP A 531 -13.19 10.62 3.67
C TRP A 531 -14.18 9.77 2.87
N VAL A 532 -15.43 9.62 3.31
CA VAL A 532 -16.46 8.85 2.59
C VAL A 532 -16.78 9.50 1.24
N ALA A 533 -16.91 10.83 1.19
CA ALA A 533 -17.20 11.56 -0.04
C ALA A 533 -16.06 11.43 -1.08
N ASP A 534 -14.80 11.43 -0.63
CA ASP A 534 -13.63 11.32 -1.51
C ASP A 534 -13.36 9.90 -2.00
N ASN A 535 -13.78 8.89 -1.23
CA ASN A 535 -13.42 7.48 -1.48
C ASN A 535 -14.60 6.59 -1.90
N MET A 536 -15.85 7.05 -1.74
CA MET A 536 -17.04 6.30 -2.14
C MET A 536 -17.81 7.01 -3.24
N SER A 537 -18.22 6.27 -4.26
CA SER A 537 -18.98 6.82 -5.39
C SER A 537 -19.92 5.79 -6.01
N GLY A 538 -21.00 6.28 -6.62
CA GLY A 538 -22.03 5.42 -7.21
C GLY A 538 -22.79 4.56 -6.20
N GLY A 539 -23.85 3.90 -6.68
CA GLY A 539 -24.71 3.06 -5.86
C GLY A 539 -25.83 3.82 -5.13
N THR A 540 -26.56 3.09 -4.28
CA THR A 540 -27.70 3.58 -3.51
C THR A 540 -27.57 3.26 -2.03
N ALA A 541 -28.02 4.18 -1.17
CA ALA A 541 -28.24 3.92 0.25
C ALA A 541 -29.70 3.50 0.48
N GLU A 542 -29.90 2.43 1.24
CA GLU A 542 -31.19 1.81 1.54
C GLU A 542 -31.30 1.59 3.06
N ASP A 543 -32.54 1.48 3.58
CA ASP A 543 -32.85 1.16 4.97
C ASP A 543 -32.04 1.97 6.01
N THR A 544 -31.86 3.27 5.75
CA THR A 544 -31.00 4.10 6.58
C THR A 544 -31.77 4.58 7.82
N ALA A 545 -31.29 4.19 8.99
CA ALA A 545 -31.85 4.58 10.29
C ALA A 545 -30.73 5.14 11.19
N ILE A 546 -30.93 6.35 11.68
CA ILE A 546 -29.99 7.02 12.60
C ILE A 546 -30.75 7.33 13.89
N ARG A 547 -30.19 6.94 15.03
CA ARG A 547 -30.66 7.31 16.35
C ARG A 547 -29.53 7.99 17.12
N VAL A 548 -29.83 9.15 17.66
CA VAL A 548 -28.93 9.89 18.57
C VAL A 548 -29.65 10.03 19.91
N SER A 549 -28.95 9.70 21.00
CA SER A 549 -29.49 9.73 22.35
C SER A 549 -28.41 10.23 23.31
N VAL A 550 -28.25 11.54 23.38
CA VAL A 550 -27.26 12.20 24.24
C VAL A 550 -27.92 12.62 25.56
N PRO A 551 -27.42 12.17 26.72
CA PRO A 551 -27.93 12.61 28.02
C PRO A 551 -27.51 14.05 28.35
N ALA A 552 -28.27 14.70 29.24
CA ALA A 552 -27.97 16.04 29.73
C ALA A 552 -26.56 16.10 30.36
N GLY A 553 -25.86 17.22 30.14
CA GLY A 553 -24.53 17.48 30.69
C GLY A 553 -23.36 16.77 29.98
N LEU A 554 -23.58 15.82 29.06
CA LEU A 554 -22.49 15.10 28.37
C LEU A 554 -21.66 16.04 27.48
N LEU A 555 -22.33 16.91 26.71
CA LEU A 555 -21.66 17.81 25.77
C LEU A 555 -20.91 18.96 26.46
N ALA A 556 -21.14 19.18 27.75
CA ALA A 556 -20.40 20.18 28.54
C ALA A 556 -19.00 19.69 28.97
N ARG A 557 -18.67 18.40 28.81
CA ARG A 557 -17.41 17.80 29.22
C ARG A 557 -16.56 17.42 28.00
N GLN A 558 -15.44 18.11 27.81
CA GLN A 558 -14.49 17.86 26.72
C GLN A 558 -13.25 17.10 27.24
N PRO A 559 -12.76 16.05 26.55
CA PRO A 559 -13.40 15.39 25.41
C PRO A 559 -14.65 14.61 25.85
N TRP A 560 -15.66 14.59 24.99
CA TRP A 560 -16.91 13.89 25.23
C TRP A 560 -16.74 12.42 24.85
N VAL A 561 -17.22 11.51 25.70
CA VAL A 561 -17.16 10.06 25.49
C VAL A 561 -18.59 9.56 25.31
N LEU A 562 -18.90 9.04 24.12
CA LEU A 562 -20.21 8.48 23.84
C LEU A 562 -20.33 7.06 24.41
N GLU A 563 -21.48 6.79 25.02
CA GLU A 563 -21.87 5.43 25.37
C GLU A 563 -22.38 4.69 24.13
N LYS A 564 -22.30 3.36 24.12
CA LYS A 564 -22.70 2.52 22.98
C LYS A 564 -24.07 2.91 22.39
N HIS A 565 -25.07 3.13 23.25
CA HIS A 565 -26.45 3.44 22.84
C HIS A 565 -26.69 4.93 22.50
N ALA A 566 -25.70 5.80 22.69
CA ALA A 566 -25.84 7.23 22.42
C ALA A 566 -25.89 7.55 20.93
N LEU A 567 -25.40 6.65 20.08
CA LEU A 567 -25.48 6.71 18.63
C LEU A 567 -25.82 5.32 18.09
N SER A 568 -26.67 5.25 17.07
CA SER A 568 -26.84 4.08 16.22
C SER A 568 -27.08 4.54 14.80
N VAL A 569 -26.25 4.11 13.86
CA VAL A 569 -26.38 4.36 12.42
C VAL A 569 -26.40 3.02 11.73
N ARG A 570 -27.51 2.70 11.08
CA ARG A 570 -27.66 1.50 10.26
C ARG A 570 -28.00 1.91 8.84
N SER A 571 -27.32 1.35 7.85
CA SER A 571 -27.58 1.62 6.44
C SER A 571 -27.13 0.46 5.57
N ARG A 572 -27.73 0.34 4.38
CA ARG A 572 -27.35 -0.63 3.36
C ARG A 572 -26.93 0.09 2.10
N LEU A 573 -25.66 -0.04 1.73
CA LEU A 573 -25.13 0.49 0.49
C LEU A 573 -25.18 -0.62 -0.56
N ARG A 574 -25.65 -0.31 -1.77
CA ARG A 574 -25.79 -1.27 -2.86
C ARG A 574 -25.13 -0.76 -4.13
N GLY A 575 -24.36 -1.63 -4.80
CA GLY A 575 -23.66 -1.32 -6.05
C GLY A 575 -22.67 -0.14 -5.95
N THR A 576 -22.07 0.09 -4.79
CA THR A 576 -21.17 1.23 -4.58
C THR A 576 -19.74 0.93 -5.04
N SER A 577 -18.96 1.97 -5.34
CA SER A 577 -17.54 1.87 -5.63
C SER A 577 -16.73 2.49 -4.50
N LEU A 578 -15.78 1.74 -3.94
CA LEU A 578 -14.94 2.14 -2.81
C LEU A 578 -13.45 2.14 -3.21
N ARG A 579 -12.77 3.27 -3.04
CA ARG A 579 -11.31 3.37 -3.08
C ARG A 579 -10.76 3.04 -1.69
N VAL A 580 -10.10 1.89 -1.57
CA VAL A 580 -9.58 1.41 -0.28
C VAL A 580 -8.31 2.16 0.14
N MET A 581 -7.40 2.38 -0.81
CA MET A 581 -6.17 3.14 -0.59
C MET A 581 -5.67 3.79 -1.89
N PRO A 582 -4.85 4.84 -1.82
CA PRO A 582 -4.23 5.44 -3.00
C PRO A 582 -3.40 4.43 -3.80
N GLY A 583 -3.45 4.51 -5.12
CA GLY A 583 -2.66 3.63 -6.00
C GLY A 583 -3.17 2.19 -6.13
N MET A 584 -4.32 1.85 -5.51
CA MET A 584 -5.00 0.56 -5.66
C MET A 584 -6.28 0.71 -6.51
N SER A 585 -6.59 -0.28 -7.34
CA SER A 585 -7.86 -0.32 -8.09
C SER A 585 -9.07 -0.34 -7.14
N PRO A 586 -10.14 0.43 -7.46
CA PRO A 586 -11.31 0.53 -6.58
C PRO A 586 -12.11 -0.78 -6.56
N LEU A 587 -12.71 -1.08 -5.41
CA LEU A 587 -13.71 -2.11 -5.25
C LEU A 587 -15.04 -1.61 -5.85
N LYS A 588 -15.46 -2.17 -6.97
CA LYS A 588 -16.69 -1.82 -7.68
C LYS A 588 -17.84 -2.75 -7.31
N GLU A 589 -19.07 -2.28 -7.54
CA GLU A 589 -20.31 -3.06 -7.34
C GLU A 589 -20.40 -3.70 -5.94
N ALA A 590 -19.93 -2.95 -4.94
CA ALA A 590 -19.90 -3.40 -3.57
C ALA A 590 -21.28 -3.25 -2.92
N ASP A 591 -21.73 -4.30 -2.24
CA ASP A 591 -22.89 -4.25 -1.35
C ASP A 591 -22.37 -4.30 0.09
N ILE A 592 -22.65 -3.23 0.86
CA ILE A 592 -22.07 -3.00 2.18
C ILE A 592 -23.20 -2.76 3.18
N ASP A 593 -23.25 -3.54 4.24
CA ASP A 593 -24.12 -3.27 5.39
C ASP A 593 -23.29 -2.50 6.44
N VAL A 594 -23.81 -1.34 6.86
CA VAL A 594 -23.14 -0.41 7.77
C VAL A 594 -23.86 -0.43 9.12
N ASP A 595 -23.10 -0.63 10.20
CA ASP A 595 -23.57 -0.54 11.59
C ASP A 595 -22.54 0.23 12.42
N VAL A 596 -22.90 1.40 12.91
CA VAL A 596 -22.05 2.26 13.74
C VAL A 596 -22.79 2.63 15.00
N ASP A 597 -22.12 2.60 16.14
CA ASP A 597 -22.68 3.02 17.41
C ASP A 597 -21.76 4.01 18.14
N GLY A 598 -22.09 4.34 19.39
CA GLY A 598 -21.32 5.30 20.18
C GLY A 598 -19.92 4.82 20.57
N GLN A 599 -19.46 3.62 20.20
CA GLN A 599 -18.12 3.09 20.50
C GLN A 599 -17.47 2.33 19.33
N MET A 600 -18.24 1.65 18.48
CA MET A 600 -17.74 0.82 17.37
C MET A 600 -18.26 1.28 16.00
N ALA A 601 -17.54 0.88 14.96
CA ALA A 601 -18.00 0.94 13.57
C ALA A 601 -17.75 -0.41 12.89
N SER A 602 -18.76 -0.95 12.21
CA SER A 602 -18.72 -2.23 11.50
C SER A 602 -19.30 -2.07 10.10
N LEU A 603 -18.52 -2.47 9.10
CA LEU A 603 -18.93 -2.51 7.69
C LEU A 603 -18.79 -3.95 7.20
N VAL A 604 -19.90 -4.56 6.77
CA VAL A 604 -19.92 -5.92 6.22
C VAL A 604 -20.12 -5.86 4.71
N VAL A 605 -19.10 -6.24 3.96
CA VAL A 605 -19.14 -6.30 2.49
C VAL A 605 -19.62 -7.68 2.07
N GLN A 606 -20.83 -7.76 1.50
CA GLN A 606 -21.45 -9.02 1.06
C GLN A 606 -20.87 -9.50 -0.28
N ARG A 607 -20.60 -8.55 -1.18
CA ARG A 607 -19.97 -8.82 -2.48
C ARG A 607 -19.28 -7.56 -2.99
N GLY A 608 -18.35 -7.75 -3.92
CA GLY A 608 -17.76 -6.67 -4.72
C GLY A 608 -16.76 -7.24 -5.73
N ARG A 609 -16.22 -6.41 -6.60
CA ARG A 609 -15.17 -6.83 -7.55
C ARG A 609 -14.08 -5.78 -7.72
N VAL A 610 -12.84 -6.24 -7.83
CA VAL A 610 -11.67 -5.42 -8.17
C VAL A 610 -11.20 -5.84 -9.56
N GLU A 611 -10.86 -4.87 -10.39
CA GLU A 611 -10.37 -5.11 -11.76
C GLU A 611 -9.06 -4.34 -11.97
N PRO A 612 -7.90 -4.93 -11.63
CA PRO A 612 -6.58 -4.27 -11.73
C PRO A 612 -6.17 -3.94 -13.17
N ALA A 613 -6.65 -4.73 -14.13
CA ALA A 613 -6.45 -4.50 -15.55
C ALA A 613 -7.67 -4.99 -16.35
N PRO A 614 -7.91 -4.50 -17.57
CA PRO A 614 -9.08 -4.86 -18.36
C PRO A 614 -9.26 -6.38 -18.49
N GLY A 615 -10.41 -6.89 -18.04
CA GLY A 615 -10.76 -8.32 -18.10
C GLY A 615 -10.12 -9.19 -17.01
N GLN A 616 -9.33 -8.62 -16.10
CA GLN A 616 -8.73 -9.32 -14.97
C GLN A 616 -9.50 -9.00 -13.69
N VAL A 617 -10.46 -9.85 -13.32
CA VAL A 617 -11.40 -9.58 -12.23
C VAL A 617 -11.14 -10.48 -11.02
N LEU A 618 -11.10 -9.87 -9.84
CA LEU A 618 -11.14 -10.54 -8.54
C LEU A 618 -12.47 -10.22 -7.85
N SER A 619 -13.24 -11.25 -7.51
CA SER A 619 -14.49 -11.13 -6.76
C SER A 619 -14.21 -11.22 -5.26
N LEU A 620 -14.68 -10.22 -4.52
CA LEU A 620 -14.78 -10.26 -3.07
C LEU A 620 -16.12 -10.93 -2.71
N THR A 621 -16.06 -12.04 -1.98
CA THR A 621 -17.23 -12.89 -1.66
C THR A 621 -17.74 -12.69 -0.23
N GLN A 622 -16.89 -12.15 0.64
CA GLN A 622 -17.23 -11.76 2.01
C GLN A 622 -16.14 -10.81 2.50
N GLY A 623 -16.51 -9.77 3.23
CA GLY A 623 -15.59 -8.84 3.87
C GLY A 623 -16.18 -8.22 5.13
N THR A 624 -15.33 -7.92 6.11
CA THR A 624 -15.67 -7.10 7.27
C THR A 624 -14.57 -6.07 7.49
N PHE A 625 -14.97 -4.88 7.92
CA PHE A 625 -14.10 -3.83 8.44
C PHE A 625 -14.70 -3.39 9.77
N GLU A 626 -13.91 -3.49 10.84
CA GLU A 626 -14.37 -3.20 12.20
C GLU A 626 -13.40 -2.26 12.91
N ILE A 627 -13.92 -1.23 13.54
CA ILE A 627 -13.26 -0.44 14.59
C ILE A 627 -13.93 -0.84 15.89
N ILE A 628 -13.24 -1.60 16.73
CA ILE A 628 -13.82 -2.20 17.94
C ILE A 628 -14.10 -1.14 19.01
N ASP A 629 -13.21 -0.15 19.14
CA ASP A 629 -13.36 0.95 20.11
C ASP A 629 -12.65 2.21 19.58
N HIS A 630 -13.43 3.23 19.21
CA HIS A 630 -12.88 4.49 18.71
C HIS A 630 -12.29 5.40 19.80
N ARG A 631 -12.44 5.03 21.09
CA ARG A 631 -11.84 5.77 22.21
C ARG A 631 -10.34 5.51 22.33
N ILE A 632 -9.87 4.40 21.77
CA ILE A 632 -8.44 4.08 21.69
C ILE A 632 -7.84 4.93 20.56
N GLN A 633 -6.83 5.74 20.87
CA GLN A 633 -6.16 6.61 19.91
C GLN A 633 -4.73 6.13 19.61
N PRO A 634 -4.36 5.91 18.33
CA PRO A 634 -5.22 5.93 17.15
C PRO A 634 -6.17 4.71 17.11
N PRO A 635 -7.39 4.84 16.56
CA PRO A 635 -8.32 3.72 16.45
C PRO A 635 -7.73 2.58 15.63
N GLN A 636 -7.95 1.35 16.07
CA GLN A 636 -7.47 0.15 15.39
C GLN A 636 -8.59 -0.44 14.53
N SER A 637 -8.33 -0.57 13.24
CA SER A 637 -9.23 -1.28 12.32
C SER A 637 -8.78 -2.73 12.12
N VAL A 638 -9.74 -3.65 12.12
CA VAL A 638 -9.55 -5.06 11.77
C VAL A 638 -10.38 -5.33 10.52
N THR A 639 -9.71 -5.70 9.44
CA THR A 639 -10.33 -5.98 8.15
C THR A 639 -10.11 -7.44 7.77
N LYS A 640 -11.16 -8.18 7.45
CA LYS A 640 -11.09 -9.59 7.02
C LYS A 640 -11.86 -9.76 5.73
N PHE A 641 -11.29 -10.37 4.71
CA PHE A 641 -12.01 -10.59 3.45
C PHE A 641 -11.53 -11.82 2.67
N ARG A 642 -12.43 -12.33 1.81
CA ARG A 642 -12.16 -13.45 0.91
C ARG A 642 -12.26 -13.01 -0.55
N LEU A 643 -11.14 -13.12 -1.27
CA LEU A 643 -11.02 -12.88 -2.71
C LEU A 643 -11.00 -14.18 -3.50
N GLN A 644 -11.63 -14.20 -4.67
CA GLN A 644 -11.61 -15.31 -5.62
C GLN A 644 -11.49 -14.76 -7.05
N GLY A 645 -10.67 -15.39 -7.89
CA GLY A 645 -10.58 -15.00 -9.30
C GLY A 645 -9.43 -15.69 -10.02
N THR A 646 -8.96 -15.10 -11.13
CA THR A 646 -7.83 -15.64 -11.87
C THR A 646 -6.50 -15.30 -11.20
N ALA A 647 -5.52 -16.19 -11.31
CA ALA A 647 -4.16 -15.92 -10.82
C ALA A 647 -3.60 -14.65 -11.47
N SER A 648 -3.81 -14.45 -12.78
CA SER A 648 -3.40 -13.24 -13.49
C SER A 648 -3.93 -11.95 -12.86
N ALA A 649 -5.18 -11.93 -12.41
CA ALA A 649 -5.76 -10.76 -11.75
C ALA A 649 -5.13 -10.49 -10.37
N ALA A 650 -4.79 -11.54 -9.61
CA ALA A 650 -4.06 -11.37 -8.35
C ALA A 650 -2.63 -10.86 -8.56
N PHE A 651 -1.91 -11.36 -9.57
CA PHE A 651 -0.58 -10.86 -9.89
C PHE A 651 -0.60 -9.41 -10.40
N ALA A 652 -1.61 -9.03 -11.19
CA ALA A 652 -1.80 -7.65 -11.60
C ALA A 652 -2.13 -6.72 -10.42
N LEU A 653 -2.97 -7.16 -9.48
CA LEU A 653 -3.23 -6.43 -8.24
C LEU A 653 -1.94 -6.19 -7.45
N LEU A 654 -1.11 -7.23 -7.28
CA LEU A 654 0.18 -7.12 -6.59
C LEU A 654 1.21 -6.24 -7.33
N GLY A 655 1.01 -6.00 -8.63
CA GLY A 655 1.85 -5.13 -9.45
C GLY A 655 1.47 -3.64 -9.38
N GLU A 656 0.33 -3.31 -8.75
CA GLU A 656 -0.11 -1.92 -8.59
C GLU A 656 0.82 -1.11 -7.68
N GLU A 657 0.80 0.21 -7.82
CA GLU A 657 1.69 1.11 -7.09
C GLU A 657 1.54 1.00 -5.57
N ALA A 658 0.33 0.73 -5.08
CA ALA A 658 0.05 0.52 -3.65
C ALA A 658 0.85 -0.63 -3.01
N PHE A 659 1.31 -1.60 -3.80
CA PHE A 659 2.07 -2.77 -3.31
C PHE A 659 3.55 -2.72 -3.68
N LYS A 660 4.01 -1.70 -4.41
CA LYS A 660 5.44 -1.51 -4.71
C LYS A 660 6.21 -1.25 -3.42
N GLY A 661 7.23 -2.07 -3.14
CA GLY A 661 8.01 -2.03 -1.89
C GLY A 661 7.49 -2.95 -0.77
N ALA A 662 6.26 -3.46 -0.88
CA ALA A 662 5.73 -4.50 0.03
C ALA A 662 6.08 -5.94 -0.41
N ALA A 663 6.73 -6.09 -1.57
CA ALA A 663 7.08 -7.37 -2.16
C ALA A 663 8.17 -8.10 -1.35
N THR A 664 7.74 -8.83 -0.32
CA THR A 664 8.55 -9.79 0.43
C THR A 664 8.63 -11.16 -0.26
N GLY A 665 8.13 -11.29 -1.50
CA GLY A 665 8.00 -12.55 -2.23
C GLY A 665 8.94 -12.78 -3.40
N PRO A 666 8.80 -13.93 -4.07
CA PRO A 666 9.62 -14.27 -5.21
C PRO A 666 9.39 -13.30 -6.36
N THR A 667 10.38 -13.21 -7.24
CA THR A 667 10.26 -12.47 -8.50
C THR A 667 8.98 -12.88 -9.22
N LEU A 668 8.10 -11.91 -9.52
CA LEU A 668 6.83 -12.18 -10.18
C LEU A 668 7.09 -12.70 -11.60
N PRO A 669 6.30 -13.67 -12.11
CA PRO A 669 6.45 -14.17 -13.46
C PRO A 669 6.33 -13.05 -14.50
N THR A 670 7.21 -13.04 -15.51
CA THR A 670 7.21 -12.05 -16.59
C THR A 670 6.38 -12.46 -17.81
N GLY A 671 6.00 -13.75 -17.88
CA GLY A 671 5.22 -14.32 -18.98
C GLY A 671 3.72 -14.40 -18.71
N LYS A 672 3.01 -15.18 -19.52
CA LYS A 672 1.56 -15.40 -19.36
C LYS A 672 1.29 -16.19 -18.08
N VAL A 673 0.34 -15.72 -17.27
CA VAL A 673 -0.11 -16.38 -16.04
C VAL A 673 -1.55 -16.85 -16.19
N GLU A 674 -1.81 -18.11 -15.82
CA GLU A 674 -3.12 -18.75 -15.84
C GLU A 674 -3.38 -19.50 -14.52
N GLY A 675 -4.64 -19.83 -14.25
CA GLY A 675 -5.09 -20.56 -13.06
C GLY A 675 -6.05 -19.75 -12.20
N MET A 676 -6.49 -20.37 -11.11
CA MET A 676 -7.43 -19.77 -10.15
C MET A 676 -6.76 -19.54 -8.81
N VAL A 677 -7.19 -18.49 -8.11
CA VAL A 677 -6.74 -18.15 -6.76
C VAL A 677 -7.94 -17.92 -5.85
N THR A 678 -7.84 -18.41 -4.63
CA THR A 678 -8.73 -18.05 -3.51
C THR A 678 -7.87 -17.58 -2.35
N ALA A 679 -8.10 -16.37 -1.87
CA ALA A 679 -7.32 -15.77 -0.80
C ALA A 679 -8.22 -15.34 0.37
N GLN A 680 -7.78 -15.64 1.60
CA GLN A 680 -8.30 -15.08 2.84
C GLN A 680 -7.26 -14.10 3.36
N VAL A 681 -7.69 -12.86 3.60
CA VAL A 681 -6.81 -11.77 4.00
C VAL A 681 -7.33 -11.18 5.30
N THR A 682 -6.44 -10.99 6.26
CA THR A 682 -6.67 -10.19 7.47
C THR A 682 -5.69 -9.02 7.45
N VAL A 683 -6.17 -7.81 7.66
CA VAL A 683 -5.35 -6.59 7.73
C VAL A 683 -5.74 -5.82 8.98
N ASN A 684 -4.76 -5.48 9.80
CA ASN A 684 -4.92 -4.62 10.97
C ASN A 684 -4.23 -3.29 10.67
N VAL A 685 -4.98 -2.19 10.69
CA VAL A 685 -4.47 -0.86 10.36
C VAL A 685 -4.80 0.12 11.48
N PRO A 686 -3.79 0.77 12.09
CA PRO A 686 -4.03 1.95 12.93
C PRO A 686 -4.47 3.12 12.04
N LEU A 687 -5.62 3.71 12.34
CA LEU A 687 -6.19 4.84 11.60
C LEU A 687 -5.55 6.16 12.07
N THR A 688 -4.56 6.64 11.31
CA THR A 688 -3.84 7.89 11.54
C THR A 688 -4.13 8.90 10.44
N GLU A 689 -3.89 10.19 10.68
CA GLU A 689 -4.07 11.26 9.67
C GLU A 689 -3.22 11.02 8.41
N THR A 690 -2.05 10.41 8.56
CA THR A 690 -1.15 10.03 7.47
C THR A 690 -0.99 8.52 7.42
N PHE A 691 -1.11 7.94 6.22
CA PHE A 691 -0.93 6.51 5.99
C PHE A 691 0.53 6.10 6.21
N GLN A 692 0.77 5.11 7.09
CA GLN A 692 2.11 4.62 7.44
C GLN A 692 2.21 3.11 7.15
N PRO A 693 2.80 2.70 6.01
CA PRO A 693 2.85 1.30 5.59
C PRO A 693 3.53 0.36 6.60
N ASN A 694 4.50 0.87 7.37
CA ASN A 694 5.26 0.12 8.37
C ASN A 694 4.45 -0.26 9.62
N LEU A 695 3.29 0.37 9.84
CA LEU A 695 2.40 0.06 10.96
C LEU A 695 1.30 -0.96 10.61
N ILE A 696 1.24 -1.39 9.35
CA ILE A 696 0.24 -2.35 8.87
C ILE A 696 0.67 -3.76 9.24
N ASP A 697 -0.17 -4.45 10.00
CA ASP A 697 -0.04 -5.88 10.23
C ASP A 697 -1.00 -6.63 9.31
N TYR A 698 -0.55 -7.71 8.67
CA TYR A 698 -1.39 -8.48 7.76
C TYR A 698 -1.08 -9.96 7.82
N ALA A 699 -2.09 -10.76 7.50
CA ALA A 699 -1.97 -12.19 7.26
C ALA A 699 -2.76 -12.56 6.01
N VAL A 700 -2.09 -13.20 5.06
CA VAL A 700 -2.69 -13.70 3.82
C VAL A 700 -2.52 -15.21 3.77
N ASP A 701 -3.64 -15.90 3.55
CA ASP A 701 -3.69 -17.33 3.24
C ASP A 701 -4.34 -17.50 1.86
N ALA A 702 -3.55 -17.88 0.86
CA ALA A 702 -4.02 -18.01 -0.52
C ALA A 702 -3.73 -19.39 -1.10
N ASP A 703 -4.74 -20.00 -1.71
CA ASP A 703 -4.67 -21.25 -2.43
C ASP A 703 -4.74 -21.00 -3.95
N PHE A 704 -3.74 -21.51 -4.67
CA PHE A 704 -3.67 -21.47 -6.13
C PHE A 704 -3.94 -22.87 -6.68
N THR A 705 -4.77 -22.96 -7.71
CA THR A 705 -5.12 -24.24 -8.37
C THR A 705 -5.05 -24.11 -9.88
N GLY A 706 -4.50 -25.13 -10.54
CA GLY A 706 -4.34 -25.14 -12.00
C GLY A 706 -3.39 -24.05 -12.49
N PHE A 707 -2.49 -23.57 -11.64
CA PHE A 707 -1.57 -22.49 -11.94
C PHE A 707 -0.60 -22.90 -13.04
N SER A 708 -0.46 -22.05 -14.05
CA SER A 708 0.54 -22.21 -15.10
C SER A 708 1.15 -20.86 -15.41
N ALA A 709 2.48 -20.81 -15.50
CA ALA A 709 3.21 -19.59 -15.79
C ALA A 709 4.49 -19.88 -16.57
N ASP A 710 4.73 -19.07 -17.58
CA ASP A 710 6.02 -18.99 -18.26
C ASP A 710 7.02 -18.21 -17.41
N ASN A 711 8.28 -18.65 -17.41
CA ASN A 711 9.37 -18.03 -16.66
C ASN A 711 9.07 -17.87 -15.15
N ALA A 712 8.49 -18.90 -14.54
CA ALA A 712 8.11 -18.87 -13.12
C ALA A 712 9.31 -19.15 -12.19
N PHE A 713 10.31 -19.88 -12.68
CA PHE A 713 11.59 -20.14 -11.99
C PHE A 713 12.72 -20.04 -13.03
N GLY A 714 13.32 -18.85 -13.17
CA GLY A 714 14.24 -18.57 -14.27
C GLY A 714 13.53 -18.72 -15.63
N GLU A 715 14.12 -19.46 -16.56
CA GLU A 715 13.52 -19.77 -17.87
C GLU A 715 12.51 -20.93 -17.84
N MET A 716 12.27 -21.54 -16.66
CA MET A 716 11.42 -22.72 -16.56
C MET A 716 9.93 -22.39 -16.50
N ARG A 717 9.15 -23.06 -17.36
CA ARG A 717 7.69 -23.08 -17.30
C ARG A 717 7.19 -24.01 -16.20
N VAL A 718 6.20 -23.52 -15.45
CA VAL A 718 5.43 -24.29 -14.47
C VAL A 718 4.03 -24.53 -15.03
N GLU A 719 3.54 -25.76 -14.90
CA GLU A 719 2.22 -26.17 -15.38
C GLU A 719 1.44 -26.96 -14.34
N ARG A 720 0.11 -26.82 -14.36
CA ARG A 720 -0.83 -27.57 -13.53
C ARG A 720 -0.45 -27.56 -12.03
N ALA A 721 0.12 -26.45 -11.56
CA ALA A 721 0.57 -26.33 -10.19
C ALA A 721 -0.62 -26.05 -9.25
N ALA A 722 -0.54 -26.63 -8.06
CA ALA A 722 -1.40 -26.31 -6.93
C ALA A 722 -0.49 -26.02 -5.73
N PHE A 723 -0.65 -24.84 -5.13
CA PHE A 723 0.19 -24.39 -4.04
C PHE A 723 -0.54 -23.42 -3.12
N LYS A 724 -0.07 -23.37 -1.88
CA LYS A 724 -0.57 -22.48 -0.84
C LYS A 724 0.50 -21.45 -0.50
N VAL A 725 0.07 -20.20 -0.35
CA VAL A 725 0.87 -19.06 0.06
C VAL A 725 0.40 -18.60 1.43
N LEU A 726 1.32 -18.50 2.37
CA LEU A 726 1.11 -17.90 3.68
C LEU A 726 2.08 -16.73 3.82
N THR A 727 1.57 -15.52 3.97
CA THR A 727 2.42 -14.32 4.12
C THR A 727 1.96 -13.38 5.22
N THR A 728 2.94 -12.77 5.88
CA THR A 728 2.81 -11.73 6.91
C THR A 728 3.94 -10.71 6.70
N PRO A 729 3.92 -9.54 7.36
CA PRO A 729 5.06 -8.62 7.32
C PRO A 729 6.39 -9.24 7.75
N ARG A 730 6.38 -10.36 8.49
CA ARG A 730 7.58 -11.01 9.04
C ARG A 730 8.07 -12.20 8.23
N SER A 731 7.19 -12.91 7.54
CA SER A 731 7.58 -14.15 6.86
C SER A 731 6.67 -14.50 5.70
N LEU A 732 7.25 -15.17 4.71
CA LEU A 732 6.55 -15.75 3.58
C LEU A 732 6.87 -17.25 3.47
N THR A 733 5.85 -18.07 3.24
CA THR A 733 5.99 -19.49 2.89
C THR A 733 5.09 -19.79 1.70
N MET A 734 5.64 -20.50 0.72
CA MET A 734 4.90 -20.98 -0.43
C MET A 734 5.23 -22.46 -0.66
N ARG A 735 4.21 -23.32 -0.62
CA ARG A 735 4.36 -24.77 -0.73
C ARG A 735 3.37 -25.35 -1.71
N GLY A 736 3.85 -26.22 -2.58
CA GLY A 736 2.96 -26.94 -3.47
C GLY A 736 3.65 -27.92 -4.37
N GLN A 737 2.90 -28.33 -5.38
CA GLN A 737 3.29 -29.33 -6.35
C GLN A 737 2.80 -28.92 -7.74
N GLY A 738 3.51 -29.35 -8.77
CA GLY A 738 3.16 -29.07 -10.16
C GLY A 738 4.09 -29.78 -11.12
N VAL A 739 3.99 -29.42 -12.39
CA VAL A 739 4.92 -29.88 -13.42
C VAL A 739 5.90 -28.75 -13.72
N LEU A 740 7.18 -28.99 -13.48
CA LEU A 740 8.26 -28.04 -13.72
C LEU A 740 9.17 -28.64 -14.82
N GLY A 741 9.31 -27.95 -15.96
CA GLY A 741 10.11 -28.47 -17.09
C GLY A 741 9.65 -29.84 -17.62
N GLY A 742 8.37 -30.19 -17.43
CA GLY A 742 7.79 -31.48 -17.82
C GLY A 742 7.91 -32.60 -16.80
N ALA A 743 8.54 -32.38 -15.64
CA ALA A 743 8.64 -33.35 -14.55
C ALA A 743 7.74 -32.99 -13.38
N GLN A 744 7.14 -34.00 -12.73
CA GLN A 744 6.39 -33.78 -11.50
C GLN A 744 7.35 -33.32 -10.39
N ALA A 745 7.06 -32.17 -9.78
CA ALA A 745 7.90 -31.54 -8.79
C ALA A 745 7.08 -30.98 -7.62
N ASN A 746 7.66 -31.04 -6.43
CA ASN A 746 7.18 -30.33 -5.24
C ASN A 746 8.19 -29.24 -4.90
N PHE A 747 7.69 -28.09 -4.44
CA PHE A 747 8.51 -26.95 -4.06
C PHE A 747 8.09 -26.39 -2.69
N ASP A 748 9.06 -25.93 -1.93
CA ASP A 748 8.91 -25.23 -0.65
C ASP A 748 9.83 -24.00 -0.69
N TYR A 749 9.23 -22.82 -0.78
CA TYR A 749 9.89 -21.53 -0.73
C TYR A 749 9.60 -20.90 0.64
N ARG A 750 10.66 -20.54 1.38
CA ARG A 750 10.54 -19.99 2.72
C ARG A 750 11.43 -18.78 2.88
N LYS A 751 10.83 -17.66 3.28
CA LYS A 751 11.53 -16.45 3.69
C LYS A 751 11.16 -16.15 5.14
N PRO A 752 12.01 -16.55 6.12
CA PRO A 752 11.63 -16.51 7.54
C PRO A 752 11.63 -15.11 8.14
N ARG A 753 12.36 -14.16 7.51
CA ARG A 753 12.42 -12.73 7.86
C ARG A 753 12.51 -11.89 6.58
N PRO A 754 12.04 -10.63 6.55
CA PRO A 754 12.00 -9.82 5.32
C PRO A 754 13.36 -9.55 4.69
N ASP A 755 14.41 -9.45 5.52
CA ASP A 755 15.82 -9.22 5.18
C ASP A 755 16.59 -10.51 4.87
N ALA A 756 16.04 -11.69 5.21
CA ALA A 756 16.69 -12.96 4.95
C ALA A 756 16.60 -13.36 3.47
N LYS A 757 17.67 -13.98 2.95
CA LYS A 757 17.61 -14.67 1.66
C LYS A 757 16.60 -15.83 1.73
N PRO A 758 15.77 -16.06 0.70
CA PRO A 758 14.81 -17.17 0.71
C PRO A 758 15.50 -18.53 0.66
N GLU A 759 15.01 -19.49 1.44
CA GLU A 759 15.34 -20.91 1.30
C GLU A 759 14.40 -21.56 0.30
N ILE A 760 14.95 -22.17 -0.75
CA ILE A 760 14.18 -22.83 -1.80
C ILE A 760 14.53 -24.31 -1.80
N ARG A 761 13.52 -25.17 -1.68
CA ARG A 761 13.66 -26.63 -1.78
C ARG A 761 12.78 -27.13 -2.91
N LEU A 762 13.38 -27.88 -3.83
CA LEU A 762 12.70 -28.47 -4.97
C LEU A 762 12.98 -29.98 -4.95
N THR A 763 11.92 -30.79 -5.06
CA THR A 763 12.05 -32.24 -5.24
C THR A 763 11.30 -32.64 -6.49
N ALA A 764 11.96 -33.30 -7.43
CA ALA A 764 11.36 -33.75 -8.68
C ALA A 764 11.82 -35.17 -9.01
N THR A 765 11.04 -35.91 -9.81
CA THR A 765 11.51 -37.16 -10.41
C THR A 765 11.65 -36.98 -11.91
N LEU A 766 12.89 -37.00 -12.40
CA LEU A 766 13.18 -36.83 -13.82
C LEU A 766 13.18 -38.20 -14.50
N ASP A 767 12.39 -38.36 -15.55
CA ASP A 767 12.52 -39.46 -16.50
C ASP A 767 13.44 -39.06 -17.67
N ASP A 768 13.62 -39.95 -18.64
CA ASP A 768 14.48 -39.73 -19.81
C ASP A 768 14.04 -38.51 -20.63
N ARG A 769 12.73 -38.29 -20.77
CA ARG A 769 12.17 -37.13 -21.49
C ARG A 769 12.35 -35.85 -20.69
N GLY A 770 12.14 -35.89 -19.38
CA GLY A 770 12.34 -34.77 -18.47
C GLY A 770 13.79 -34.30 -18.46
N ARG A 771 14.75 -35.23 -18.38
CA ARG A 771 16.19 -34.88 -18.49
C ARG A 771 16.51 -34.22 -19.83
N ALA A 772 16.02 -34.77 -20.95
CA ALA A 772 16.24 -34.20 -22.27
C ALA A 772 15.65 -32.79 -22.43
N ARG A 773 14.45 -32.53 -21.87
CA ARG A 773 13.82 -31.19 -21.89
C ARG A 773 14.59 -30.15 -21.07
N LEU A 774 15.27 -30.59 -20.02
CA LEU A 774 16.15 -29.73 -19.21
C LEU A 774 17.54 -29.53 -19.84
N GLY A 775 17.77 -30.01 -21.06
CA GLY A 775 19.08 -29.93 -21.73
C GLY A 775 20.13 -30.87 -21.13
N LEU A 776 19.75 -31.75 -20.19
CA LEU A 776 20.64 -32.73 -19.56
C LEU A 776 20.80 -33.97 -20.46
N ASN A 777 21.45 -33.79 -21.62
CA ASN A 777 21.69 -34.84 -22.61
C ASN A 777 22.88 -35.72 -22.24
N ILE A 778 22.71 -36.56 -21.23
CA ILE A 778 23.68 -37.59 -20.81
C ILE A 778 23.61 -38.88 -21.65
N GLY A 779 22.96 -38.83 -22.81
CA GLY A 779 22.77 -39.97 -23.72
C GLY A 779 22.02 -41.14 -23.06
N THR A 780 22.28 -42.36 -23.53
CA THR A 780 21.74 -43.61 -22.94
C THR A 780 22.45 -44.03 -21.64
N ARG A 781 23.27 -43.16 -21.04
CA ARG A 781 24.09 -43.52 -19.87
C ARG A 781 23.30 -43.57 -18.57
N ILE A 782 22.20 -42.81 -18.47
CA ILE A 782 21.25 -42.89 -17.36
C ILE A 782 19.86 -43.08 -17.93
N VAL A 783 19.27 -44.25 -17.68
CA VAL A 783 17.94 -44.63 -18.20
C VAL A 783 16.98 -44.90 -17.05
N GLY A 784 15.77 -44.35 -17.12
CA GLY A 784 14.73 -44.52 -16.11
C GLY A 784 14.59 -43.36 -15.11
N PRO A 785 13.71 -43.50 -14.11
CA PRO A 785 13.37 -42.42 -13.18
C PRO A 785 14.54 -42.08 -12.27
N THR A 786 14.74 -40.80 -12.02
CA THR A 786 15.84 -40.26 -11.22
C THR A 786 15.28 -39.19 -10.29
N PRO A 787 14.94 -39.54 -9.03
CA PRO A 787 14.57 -38.56 -8.02
C PRO A 787 15.74 -37.59 -7.76
N VAL A 788 15.45 -36.30 -7.83
CA VAL A 788 16.38 -35.20 -7.60
C VAL A 788 15.82 -34.28 -6.53
N LYS A 789 16.67 -33.87 -5.60
CA LYS A 789 16.40 -32.84 -4.60
C LYS A 789 17.40 -31.71 -4.78
N VAL A 790 16.90 -30.50 -4.93
CA VAL A 790 17.68 -29.27 -5.09
C VAL A 790 17.36 -28.35 -3.91
N MET A 791 18.39 -27.78 -3.30
CA MET A 791 18.26 -26.78 -2.24
C MET A 791 19.15 -25.58 -2.53
N THR A 792 18.61 -24.38 -2.41
CA THR A 792 19.37 -23.13 -2.57
C THR A 792 18.93 -22.06 -1.59
N VAL A 793 19.79 -21.06 -1.36
CA VAL A 793 19.56 -19.93 -0.47
C VAL A 793 19.78 -18.63 -1.24
N GLY A 794 18.70 -17.92 -1.53
CA GLY A 794 18.66 -16.79 -2.46
C GLY A 794 18.21 -17.21 -3.87
N GLU A 795 17.41 -16.37 -4.51
CA GLU A 795 16.95 -16.57 -5.90
C GLU A 795 18.12 -16.48 -6.89
N ASP A 796 19.01 -15.51 -6.71
CA ASP A 796 20.18 -15.28 -7.56
C ASP A 796 21.47 -15.86 -6.96
N SER A 797 21.38 -16.96 -6.21
CA SER A 797 22.56 -17.47 -5.51
C SER A 797 23.65 -18.02 -6.45
N GLY A 798 23.25 -18.48 -7.64
CA GLY A 798 24.08 -19.24 -8.57
C GLY A 798 24.62 -20.55 -7.96
N ARG A 799 24.12 -21.00 -6.80
CA ARG A 799 24.68 -22.11 -6.02
C ARG A 799 23.57 -23.04 -5.52
N TYR A 800 23.62 -24.30 -5.94
CA TYR A 800 22.56 -25.28 -5.73
C TYR A 800 23.11 -26.56 -5.13
N ASN A 801 22.64 -26.94 -3.94
CA ASN A 801 22.92 -28.24 -3.35
C ASN A 801 22.01 -29.27 -4.00
N VAL A 802 22.59 -30.25 -4.69
CA VAL A 802 21.85 -31.26 -5.46
C VAL A 802 22.11 -32.65 -4.87
N GLU A 803 21.03 -33.37 -4.55
CA GLU A 803 21.05 -34.78 -4.23
C GLU A 803 20.28 -35.55 -5.30
N VAL A 804 20.87 -36.63 -5.81
CA VAL A 804 20.28 -37.46 -6.86
C VAL A 804 20.23 -38.91 -6.37
N ASP A 805 19.04 -39.51 -6.38
CA ASP A 805 18.87 -40.95 -6.16
C ASP A 805 18.96 -41.68 -7.51
N LEU A 806 20.05 -42.42 -7.70
CA LEU A 806 20.32 -43.20 -8.90
C LEU A 806 19.85 -44.65 -8.76
N GLY A 807 19.34 -45.06 -7.60
CA GLY A 807 18.85 -46.42 -7.34
C GLY A 807 17.82 -46.92 -8.37
N PRO A 808 16.79 -46.13 -8.70
CA PRO A 808 15.75 -46.52 -9.66
C PRO A 808 16.19 -46.50 -11.13
N ALA A 809 17.30 -45.83 -11.46
CA ALA A 809 17.81 -45.73 -12.83
C ALA A 809 18.76 -46.88 -13.18
N THR A 810 18.92 -47.19 -14.47
CA THR A 810 20.00 -48.04 -14.99
C THR A 810 21.14 -47.13 -15.45
N LEU A 811 22.38 -47.43 -15.06
CA LEU A 811 23.57 -46.71 -15.50
C LEU A 811 24.42 -47.60 -16.41
N SER A 812 24.79 -47.07 -17.58
CA SER A 812 25.66 -47.77 -18.53
C SER A 812 26.76 -46.82 -18.99
N ASP A 813 28.01 -47.13 -18.69
CA ASP A 813 29.19 -46.34 -19.09
C ASP A 813 29.10 -44.86 -18.71
N LEU A 814 28.40 -44.53 -17.61
CA LEU A 814 28.40 -43.17 -17.05
C LEU A 814 29.83 -42.79 -16.63
N LEU A 815 30.53 -43.75 -16.03
CA LEU A 815 31.95 -43.74 -15.77
C LEU A 815 32.57 -44.94 -16.50
N PRO A 816 33.78 -44.82 -17.10
CA PRO A 816 34.43 -45.94 -17.77
C PRO A 816 34.51 -47.18 -16.89
N GLY A 817 33.95 -48.31 -17.36
CA GLY A 817 33.95 -49.58 -16.64
C GLY A 817 32.88 -49.74 -15.55
N TRP A 818 32.06 -48.71 -15.28
CA TRP A 818 30.95 -48.80 -14.34
C TRP A 818 29.62 -49.03 -15.05
N SER A 819 28.94 -50.10 -14.67
CA SER A 819 27.54 -50.35 -15.02
C SER A 819 26.74 -50.64 -13.75
N LYS A 820 25.49 -50.18 -13.72
CA LYS A 820 24.60 -50.35 -12.59
C LYS A 820 23.21 -50.78 -13.09
N PRO A 821 22.73 -51.98 -12.78
CA PRO A 821 21.34 -52.34 -13.05
C PRO A 821 20.37 -51.52 -12.20
N ARG A 822 19.10 -51.49 -12.63
CA ARG A 822 17.99 -50.92 -11.87
C ARG A 822 17.82 -51.63 -10.53
N GLY A 823 17.56 -50.87 -9.46
CA GLY A 823 17.32 -51.40 -8.10
C GLY A 823 18.57 -51.52 -7.23
N GLN A 824 19.77 -51.49 -7.81
CA GLN A 824 21.00 -51.35 -7.02
C GLN A 824 21.12 -49.91 -6.52
N ALA A 825 21.23 -49.75 -5.18
CA ALA A 825 21.35 -48.45 -4.53
C ALA A 825 22.59 -47.69 -5.02
N ALA A 826 22.38 -46.46 -5.47
CA ALA A 826 23.43 -45.52 -5.82
C ALA A 826 22.91 -44.10 -5.61
N LYS A 827 23.78 -43.19 -5.18
CA LYS A 827 23.44 -41.78 -4.93
C LYS A 827 24.55 -40.88 -5.45
N ALA A 828 24.18 -39.69 -5.91
CA ALA A 828 25.11 -38.62 -6.20
C ALA A 828 24.75 -37.37 -5.40
N ARG A 829 25.75 -36.66 -4.90
CA ARG A 829 25.62 -35.39 -4.19
C ARG A 829 26.66 -34.41 -4.71
N PHE A 830 26.29 -33.18 -4.94
CA PHE A 830 27.21 -32.13 -5.39
C PHE A 830 26.61 -30.74 -5.15
N VAL A 831 27.47 -29.73 -5.17
CA VAL A 831 27.07 -28.33 -5.22
C VAL A 831 27.27 -27.84 -6.65
N ALA A 832 26.19 -27.57 -7.38
CA ALA A 832 26.25 -26.96 -8.70
C ALA A 832 26.40 -25.44 -8.56
N VAL A 833 27.45 -24.89 -9.13
CA VAL A 833 27.77 -23.46 -9.15
C VAL A 833 27.73 -22.98 -10.59
N GLU A 834 26.89 -22.00 -10.85
CA GLU A 834 26.78 -21.30 -12.13
C GLU A 834 27.85 -20.19 -12.20
N GLY A 835 28.55 -20.08 -13.33
CA GLY A 835 29.53 -19.02 -13.60
C GLY A 835 29.54 -18.59 -15.06
N GLU A 836 30.28 -17.52 -15.38
CA GLU A 836 30.28 -16.90 -16.72
C GLU A 836 30.64 -17.85 -17.87
N GLY A 837 31.39 -18.93 -17.58
CA GLY A 837 31.84 -19.90 -18.57
C GLY A 837 31.12 -21.25 -18.56
N GLY A 838 30.05 -21.42 -17.77
CA GLY A 838 29.30 -22.68 -17.63
C GLY A 838 29.09 -23.13 -16.18
N TRP A 839 29.00 -24.44 -15.97
CA TRP A 839 28.65 -25.03 -14.67
C TRP A 839 29.83 -25.74 -14.00
N LYS A 840 30.03 -25.50 -12.71
CA LYS A 840 30.99 -26.22 -11.88
C LYS A 840 30.24 -27.06 -10.84
N LEU A 841 30.49 -28.36 -10.83
CA LEU A 841 30.04 -29.27 -9.77
C LEU A 841 31.17 -29.37 -8.73
N GLU A 842 30.96 -28.76 -7.58
CA GLU A 842 31.84 -28.86 -6.41
C GLU A 842 31.37 -29.98 -5.48
N ASP A 843 32.28 -30.50 -4.65
CA ASP A 843 32.00 -31.55 -3.66
C ASP A 843 31.20 -32.74 -4.22
N LEU A 844 31.50 -33.14 -5.47
CA LEU A 844 30.86 -34.25 -6.13
C LEU A 844 31.22 -35.55 -5.42
N ILE A 845 30.21 -36.23 -4.91
CA ILE A 845 30.29 -37.56 -4.30
C ILE A 845 29.32 -38.47 -5.04
N VAL A 846 29.83 -39.55 -5.65
CA VAL A 846 29.02 -40.62 -6.24
C VAL A 846 29.34 -41.91 -5.50
N GLU A 847 28.33 -42.52 -4.91
CA GLU A 847 28.47 -43.72 -4.08
C GLU A 847 27.49 -44.80 -4.54
N SER A 848 27.96 -46.04 -4.60
CA SER A 848 27.20 -47.28 -4.85
C SER A 848 27.86 -48.43 -4.10
N ARG A 849 27.34 -49.65 -4.18
CA ARG A 849 28.01 -50.83 -3.61
C ARG A 849 29.41 -50.98 -4.23
N GLY A 850 30.45 -50.81 -3.42
CA GLY A 850 31.86 -50.95 -3.79
C GLY A 850 32.43 -49.85 -4.70
N LEU A 851 31.66 -48.78 -4.96
CA LEU A 851 32.10 -47.65 -5.77
C LEU A 851 32.02 -46.35 -4.97
N LEU A 852 33.09 -45.57 -5.07
CA LEU A 852 33.20 -44.25 -4.48
C LEU A 852 33.98 -43.32 -5.42
N VAL A 853 33.34 -42.25 -5.85
CA VAL A 853 33.99 -41.15 -6.57
C VAL A 853 33.82 -39.86 -5.78
N ARG A 854 34.91 -39.16 -5.49
CA ARG A 854 34.93 -37.82 -4.90
C ARG A 854 35.71 -36.87 -5.78
N GLY A 855 35.21 -35.65 -6.00
CA GLY A 855 35.92 -34.65 -6.80
C GLY A 855 35.11 -33.42 -7.17
N SER A 856 35.54 -32.76 -8.25
CA SER A 856 34.86 -31.63 -8.85
C SER A 856 34.95 -31.69 -10.37
N VAL A 857 33.94 -31.19 -11.07
CA VAL A 857 33.86 -31.20 -12.54
C VAL A 857 33.43 -29.83 -13.05
N THR A 858 34.02 -29.35 -14.13
CA THR A 858 33.64 -28.10 -14.80
C THR A 858 33.18 -28.39 -16.22
N PHE A 859 32.02 -27.86 -16.56
CA PHE A 859 31.40 -27.89 -17.88
C PHE A 859 31.38 -26.49 -18.47
N ASP A 860 31.43 -26.39 -19.80
CA ASP A 860 31.17 -25.13 -20.48
C ASP A 860 29.66 -24.85 -20.61
N ASP A 861 29.33 -23.68 -21.16
CA ASP A 861 27.98 -23.22 -21.47
C ASP A 861 27.18 -24.20 -22.36
N LYS A 862 27.86 -25.01 -23.17
CA LYS A 862 27.28 -26.03 -24.06
C LYS A 862 27.19 -27.42 -23.40
N GLY A 863 27.56 -27.53 -22.13
CA GLY A 863 27.57 -28.79 -21.38
C GLY A 863 28.76 -29.71 -21.71
N GLY A 864 29.77 -29.22 -22.43
CA GLY A 864 31.00 -29.95 -22.72
C GLY A 864 31.93 -30.01 -21.52
N LEU A 865 32.53 -31.17 -21.24
CA LEU A 865 33.52 -31.34 -20.16
C LEU A 865 34.77 -30.49 -20.42
N VAL A 866 35.08 -29.55 -19.53
CA VAL A 866 36.28 -28.68 -19.58
C VAL A 866 37.40 -29.29 -18.73
N SER A 867 37.09 -29.62 -17.48
CA SER A 867 38.05 -30.26 -16.57
C SER A 867 37.34 -31.11 -15.51
N GLY A 868 38.08 -32.04 -14.92
CA GLY A 868 37.64 -32.86 -13.79
C GLY A 868 38.81 -33.20 -12.88
N VAL A 869 38.62 -33.10 -11.57
CA VAL A 869 39.62 -33.46 -10.56
C VAL A 869 38.95 -34.40 -9.58
N PHE A 870 39.42 -35.64 -9.52
CA PHE A 870 38.88 -36.71 -8.69
C PHE A 870 39.97 -37.23 -7.75
N PRO A 871 40.08 -36.71 -6.51
CA PRO A 871 41.04 -37.21 -5.54
C PRO A 871 40.81 -38.66 -5.11
N ALA A 872 39.57 -39.15 -5.21
CA ALA A 872 39.22 -40.55 -4.98
C ALA A 872 38.34 -41.04 -6.14
N TYR A 873 38.81 -42.04 -6.86
CA TYR A 873 38.12 -42.66 -7.99
C TYR A 873 38.22 -44.19 -7.87
N ASN A 874 37.37 -44.76 -7.01
CA ASN A 874 37.41 -46.16 -6.66
C ASN A 874 36.20 -46.86 -7.29
N LEU A 875 36.44 -47.74 -8.27
CA LEU A 875 35.35 -48.46 -8.95
C LEU A 875 35.06 -49.81 -8.31
N SER A 876 36.00 -50.33 -7.51
CA SER A 876 35.90 -51.56 -6.71
C SER A 876 36.42 -51.34 -5.28
N ASP A 877 36.07 -52.22 -4.33
CA ASP A 877 36.40 -52.13 -2.89
C ASP A 877 37.91 -52.05 -2.55
N GLY A 878 38.80 -52.35 -3.50
CA GLY A 878 40.26 -52.29 -3.34
C GLY A 878 40.95 -51.16 -4.10
N ASP A 879 40.21 -50.41 -4.93
CA ASP A 879 40.80 -49.36 -5.76
C ASP A 879 41.18 -48.13 -4.93
N ARG A 880 42.32 -47.52 -5.27
CA ARG A 880 42.75 -46.23 -4.72
C ARG A 880 43.40 -45.42 -5.82
N MET A 881 42.63 -44.53 -6.41
CA MET A 881 43.08 -43.75 -7.57
C MET A 881 42.69 -42.28 -7.45
N ASN A 882 43.56 -41.42 -7.96
CA ASN A 882 43.22 -40.07 -8.35
C ASN A 882 43.20 -39.95 -9.88
N ILE A 883 42.26 -39.15 -10.40
CA ILE A 883 42.15 -38.87 -11.83
C ILE A 883 42.03 -37.37 -12.03
N ARG A 884 42.76 -36.85 -13.01
CA ARG A 884 42.62 -35.49 -13.52
C ARG A 884 42.31 -35.52 -15.00
N ILE A 885 41.31 -34.76 -15.42
CA ILE A 885 40.87 -34.63 -16.80
C ILE A 885 40.96 -33.17 -17.19
N GLU A 886 41.56 -32.89 -18.34
CA GLU A 886 41.68 -31.54 -18.90
C GLU A 886 41.35 -31.58 -20.40
N ARG A 887 40.63 -30.57 -20.89
CA ARG A 887 40.41 -30.40 -22.32
C ARG A 887 41.74 -30.11 -23.02
N ALA A 888 42.03 -30.82 -24.11
CA ALA A 888 43.23 -30.66 -24.92
C ALA A 888 42.84 -30.68 -26.41
N GLY A 889 42.82 -29.50 -27.05
CA GLY A 889 42.34 -29.35 -28.44
C GLY A 889 40.86 -29.75 -28.58
N THR A 890 40.57 -30.68 -29.49
CA THR A 890 39.23 -31.26 -29.69
C THR A 890 38.95 -32.47 -28.80
N GLY A 891 39.87 -32.83 -27.91
CA GLY A 891 39.84 -34.02 -27.07
C GLY A 891 40.08 -33.75 -25.58
N HIS A 892 40.42 -34.80 -24.84
CA HIS A 892 40.71 -34.73 -23.41
C HIS A 892 42.03 -35.44 -23.07
N ARG A 893 42.81 -34.81 -22.19
CA ARG A 893 43.96 -35.42 -21.53
C ARG A 893 43.53 -35.96 -20.17
N VAL A 894 43.81 -37.23 -19.90
CA VAL A 894 43.46 -37.94 -18.67
C VAL A 894 44.74 -38.38 -17.99
N ILE A 895 44.97 -37.89 -16.77
CA ILE A 895 46.11 -38.25 -15.94
C ILE A 895 45.58 -39.03 -14.74
N GLY A 896 45.94 -40.30 -14.63
CA GLY A 896 45.54 -41.17 -13.52
C GLY A 896 46.75 -41.59 -12.68
N ARG A 897 46.67 -41.47 -11.34
CA ARG A 897 47.64 -42.10 -10.43
C ARG A 897 46.94 -42.96 -9.40
N GLY A 898 47.39 -44.21 -9.24
CA GLY A 898 46.82 -45.16 -8.29
C GLY A 898 47.84 -45.82 -7.37
N GLU A 899 47.43 -46.10 -6.13
CA GLU A 899 48.20 -47.00 -5.25
C GLU A 899 47.91 -48.46 -5.61
N MET A 900 46.63 -48.78 -5.82
CA MET A 900 46.15 -50.12 -6.12
C MET A 900 44.92 -50.04 -7.01
N ILE A 901 44.87 -50.92 -8.01
CA ILE A 901 43.77 -50.97 -9.00
C ILE A 901 43.44 -52.41 -9.32
N ASP A 902 42.17 -52.77 -9.22
CA ASP A 902 41.66 -54.06 -9.66
C ASP A 902 41.33 -54.04 -11.15
N ALA A 903 42.25 -54.54 -11.97
CA ALA A 903 42.05 -54.59 -13.41
C ALA A 903 41.27 -55.82 -13.87
N ARG A 904 40.82 -56.72 -12.99
CA ARG A 904 40.15 -57.98 -13.41
C ARG A 904 38.95 -57.73 -14.31
N HIS A 905 38.12 -56.74 -13.95
CA HIS A 905 36.95 -56.35 -14.74
C HIS A 905 37.34 -55.73 -16.09
N ILE A 906 38.39 -54.90 -16.10
CA ILE A 906 38.91 -54.27 -17.32
C ILE A 906 39.50 -55.33 -18.26
N ILE A 907 40.34 -56.23 -17.74
CA ILE A 907 40.95 -57.34 -18.48
C ILE A 907 39.87 -58.23 -19.09
N LYS A 908 38.83 -58.56 -18.32
CA LYS A 908 37.67 -59.31 -18.84
C LYS A 908 36.98 -58.56 -19.97
N SER A 909 36.75 -57.25 -19.82
CA SER A 909 36.13 -56.43 -20.87
C SER A 909 36.95 -56.34 -22.16
N LEU A 910 38.29 -56.42 -22.07
CA LEU A 910 39.19 -56.47 -23.24
C LEU A 910 39.19 -57.83 -23.95
N SER A 911 38.80 -58.90 -23.24
CA SER A 911 38.74 -60.25 -23.79
C SER A 911 37.40 -60.55 -24.51
N GLU A 912 36.31 -59.91 -24.10
CA GLU A 912 34.97 -60.07 -24.68
C GLU A 912 34.84 -59.38 -26.07
N PRO A 913 34.02 -59.91 -26.99
CA PRO A 913 33.73 -59.23 -28.26
C PRO A 913 33.06 -57.87 -28.00
N PRO A 914 33.37 -56.82 -28.78
CA PRO A 914 32.66 -55.55 -28.70
C PRO A 914 31.15 -55.78 -28.89
N ARG A 915 30.34 -55.47 -27.88
CA ARG A 915 28.88 -55.54 -28.02
C ARG A 915 28.43 -54.37 -28.89
N PRO A 916 27.64 -54.59 -29.96
CA PRO A 916 27.08 -53.50 -30.73
C PRO A 916 26.10 -52.72 -29.86
N GLY A 917 26.55 -51.59 -29.33
CA GLY A 917 25.67 -50.57 -28.76
C GLY A 917 24.97 -49.80 -29.89
N PRO A 918 23.85 -49.11 -29.62
CA PRO A 918 23.25 -48.21 -30.59
C PRO A 918 24.31 -47.17 -30.98
N ALA A 919 24.74 -47.17 -32.23
CA ALA A 919 25.59 -46.11 -32.74
C ALA A 919 24.79 -44.80 -32.62
N THR A 920 25.25 -43.88 -31.77
CA THR A 920 24.82 -42.48 -31.87
C THR A 920 25.39 -41.93 -33.17
N ALA A 921 24.58 -42.01 -34.23
CA ALA A 921 24.89 -41.40 -35.50
C ALA A 921 25.14 -39.89 -35.28
N GLY A 922 26.37 -39.43 -35.57
CA GLY A 922 26.72 -38.00 -35.57
C GLY A 922 27.70 -37.53 -34.49
N ALA A 923 28.15 -38.37 -33.54
CA ALA A 923 29.21 -37.95 -32.61
C ALA A 923 30.58 -38.09 -33.28
N ALA A 924 31.29 -36.96 -33.47
CA ALA A 924 32.67 -36.97 -33.96
C ALA A 924 33.58 -37.75 -32.98
N PRO A 925 34.52 -38.58 -33.48
CA PRO A 925 35.42 -39.33 -32.62
C PRO A 925 36.25 -38.35 -31.78
N THR A 926 36.16 -38.48 -30.46
CA THR A 926 36.90 -37.64 -29.50
C THR A 926 38.32 -38.17 -29.36
N GLU A 927 39.30 -37.27 -29.43
CA GLU A 927 40.69 -37.59 -29.14
C GLU A 927 40.90 -37.74 -27.63
N LEU A 928 41.61 -38.77 -27.19
CA LEU A 928 41.93 -38.98 -25.78
C LEU A 928 43.41 -39.33 -25.61
N ASP A 929 44.09 -38.54 -24.78
CA ASP A 929 45.48 -38.76 -24.36
C ASP A 929 45.48 -39.22 -22.90
N ILE A 930 45.93 -40.44 -22.62
CA ILE A 930 45.91 -41.05 -21.28
C ILE A 930 47.34 -41.24 -20.80
N ASP A 931 47.67 -40.68 -19.63
CA ASP A 931 48.88 -40.98 -18.86
C ASP A 931 48.47 -41.60 -17.53
N PHE A 932 48.88 -42.84 -17.29
CA PHE A 932 48.41 -43.62 -16.16
C PHE A 932 49.57 -44.30 -15.44
N LYS A 933 49.63 -44.14 -14.12
CA LYS A 933 50.64 -44.77 -13.26
C LYS A 933 49.99 -45.43 -12.06
N ALA A 934 50.36 -46.66 -11.75
CA ALA A 934 49.87 -47.37 -10.59
C ALA A 934 50.99 -48.14 -9.87
N ASN A 935 51.03 -48.08 -8.53
CA ASN A 935 52.03 -48.85 -7.78
C ASN A 935 51.78 -50.35 -7.89
N ALA A 936 50.50 -50.76 -7.87
CA ALA A 936 50.07 -52.14 -8.06
C ALA A 936 48.78 -52.21 -8.89
N VAL A 937 48.76 -53.10 -9.88
CA VAL A 937 47.56 -53.48 -10.64
C VAL A 937 47.30 -54.95 -10.40
N VAL A 938 46.12 -55.30 -9.91
CA VAL A 938 45.70 -56.66 -9.59
C VAL A 938 44.99 -57.27 -10.80
N GLY A 939 45.43 -58.44 -11.23
CA GLY A 939 44.85 -59.16 -12.36
C GLY A 939 44.20 -60.48 -11.95
N GLY A 940 44.02 -61.35 -12.92
CA GLY A 940 43.54 -62.71 -12.71
C GLY A 940 44.50 -63.56 -11.88
N ASN A 941 43.95 -64.62 -11.27
CA ASN A 941 44.73 -65.68 -10.63
C ASN A 941 45.70 -65.22 -9.52
N GLY A 942 45.42 -64.08 -8.86
CA GLY A 942 46.24 -63.55 -7.76
C GLY A 942 47.54 -62.86 -8.21
N GLU A 943 47.74 -62.66 -9.51
CA GLU A 943 48.91 -61.96 -10.04
C GLU A 943 48.76 -60.44 -9.91
N VAL A 944 49.90 -59.77 -9.68
CA VAL A 944 49.97 -58.31 -9.54
C VAL A 944 51.09 -57.78 -10.42
N ILE A 945 50.80 -56.74 -11.20
CA ILE A 945 51.81 -55.94 -11.89
C ILE A 945 52.17 -54.75 -11.00
N ARG A 946 53.45 -54.64 -10.63
CA ARG A 946 53.98 -53.53 -9.85
C ARG A 946 54.59 -52.46 -10.75
N GLN A 947 54.63 -51.21 -10.27
CA GLN A 947 55.20 -50.07 -11.00
C GLN A 947 54.64 -49.96 -12.43
N PHE A 948 53.32 -50.09 -12.55
CA PHE A 948 52.65 -50.05 -13.85
C PHE A 948 52.62 -48.62 -14.38
N GLU A 949 53.14 -48.41 -15.58
CA GLU A 949 53.01 -47.15 -16.30
C GLU A 949 52.43 -47.41 -17.68
N MET A 950 51.48 -46.57 -18.10
CA MET A 950 50.87 -46.64 -19.42
C MET A 950 50.67 -45.23 -20.00
N ARG A 951 51.06 -45.05 -21.26
CA ARG A 951 50.65 -43.90 -22.06
C ARG A 951 49.94 -44.36 -23.31
N MET A 952 48.77 -43.79 -23.59
CA MET A 952 47.94 -44.18 -24.71
C MET A 952 47.27 -42.96 -25.34
N ALA A 953 47.43 -42.78 -26.65
CA ALA A 953 46.64 -41.84 -27.42
C ALA A 953 45.62 -42.61 -28.29
N ARG A 954 44.34 -42.23 -28.22
CA ARG A 954 43.27 -42.83 -29.03
C ARG A 954 42.44 -41.75 -29.72
N ASN A 955 41.93 -42.05 -30.92
CA ASN A 955 40.94 -41.24 -31.61
C ASN A 955 39.71 -42.11 -31.89
N GLY A 956 38.61 -41.84 -31.18
CA GLY A 956 37.46 -42.75 -31.15
C GLY A 956 37.88 -44.13 -30.62
N GLN A 957 37.69 -45.18 -31.43
CA GLN A 957 38.10 -46.55 -31.11
C GLN A 957 39.50 -46.93 -31.64
N ALA A 958 40.15 -46.07 -32.43
CA ALA A 958 41.47 -46.36 -32.99
C ALA A 958 42.59 -45.93 -32.02
N ILE A 959 43.45 -46.86 -31.63
CA ILE A 959 44.64 -46.58 -30.81
C ILE A 959 45.75 -46.04 -31.72
N ARG A 960 46.15 -44.78 -31.52
CA ARG A 960 47.23 -44.12 -32.29
C ARG A 960 48.60 -44.49 -31.77
N SER A 961 48.75 -44.55 -30.45
CA SER A 961 49.96 -44.99 -29.77
C SER A 961 49.60 -45.65 -28.44
N LEU A 962 50.37 -46.67 -28.07
CA LEU A 962 50.28 -47.36 -26.79
C LEU A 962 51.68 -47.73 -26.33
N THR A 963 52.02 -47.32 -25.12
CA THR A 963 53.19 -47.81 -24.38
C THR A 963 52.72 -48.22 -22.99
N ALA A 964 53.15 -49.40 -22.53
CA ALA A 964 52.91 -49.84 -21.17
C ALA A 964 54.13 -50.57 -20.62
N SER A 965 54.40 -50.47 -19.33
CA SER A 965 55.51 -51.17 -18.67
C SER A 965 55.23 -51.45 -17.21
N GLY A 966 55.99 -52.35 -16.61
CA GLY A 966 55.97 -52.63 -15.18
C GLY A 966 56.66 -53.95 -14.85
N ARG A 967 56.42 -54.49 -13.64
CA ARG A 967 57.06 -55.70 -13.13
C ARG A 967 56.03 -56.76 -12.73
N VAL A 968 56.16 -57.97 -13.26
CA VAL A 968 55.21 -59.08 -13.09
C VAL A 968 55.90 -60.33 -12.52
N GLY A 969 55.17 -61.18 -11.81
CA GLY A 969 55.71 -62.44 -11.24
C GLY A 969 56.84 -62.19 -10.23
N ARG A 970 57.99 -62.84 -10.45
CA ARG A 970 59.21 -62.66 -9.62
C ARG A 970 59.96 -61.37 -9.94
N ASP A 971 59.25 -60.26 -10.00
CA ASP A 971 59.79 -58.94 -10.32
C ASP A 971 60.43 -58.84 -11.72
N ALA A 972 59.93 -59.60 -12.69
CA ALA A 972 60.42 -59.58 -14.06
C ALA A 972 59.80 -58.42 -14.85
N PRO A 973 60.56 -57.72 -15.71
CA PRO A 973 60.02 -56.61 -16.50
C PRO A 973 59.02 -57.13 -17.55
N PHE A 974 57.96 -56.36 -17.80
CA PHE A 974 57.15 -56.48 -19.01
C PHE A 974 57.02 -55.12 -19.69
N ALA A 975 56.86 -55.13 -21.01
CA ALA A 975 56.66 -53.93 -21.80
C ALA A 975 55.73 -54.19 -22.99
N VAL A 976 54.93 -53.19 -23.34
CA VAL A 976 54.09 -53.10 -24.53
C VAL A 976 54.48 -51.84 -25.27
N GLU A 977 54.73 -51.94 -26.57
CA GLU A 977 55.10 -50.80 -27.41
C GLU A 977 54.46 -50.92 -28.80
N GLN A 978 53.79 -49.87 -29.24
CA GLN A 978 53.31 -49.74 -30.61
C GLN A 978 54.38 -49.06 -31.48
N ARG A 979 54.87 -49.77 -32.49
CA ARG A 979 55.91 -49.32 -33.43
C ARG A 979 55.35 -49.20 -34.85
N GLY A 980 55.93 -48.31 -35.66
CA GLY A 980 55.55 -48.07 -37.07
C GLY A 980 54.44 -47.02 -37.27
N GLN A 981 54.07 -46.75 -38.54
CA GLN A 981 53.02 -45.78 -38.91
C GLN A 981 52.05 -46.35 -39.96
N GLY A 982 50.78 -45.93 -39.89
CA GLY A 982 49.72 -46.37 -40.82
C GLY A 982 49.50 -47.88 -40.83
N ASN A 983 49.42 -48.48 -42.02
CA ASN A 983 49.21 -49.93 -42.18
C ASN A 983 50.41 -50.81 -41.75
N THR A 984 51.56 -50.21 -41.43
CA THR A 984 52.75 -50.95 -40.94
C THR A 984 52.83 -51.03 -39.42
N GLN A 985 51.83 -50.52 -38.71
CA GLN A 985 51.82 -50.53 -37.25
C GLN A 985 51.83 -51.95 -36.68
N ARG A 986 52.72 -52.18 -35.72
CA ARG A 986 52.86 -53.41 -34.96
C ARG A 986 52.84 -53.09 -33.47
N LEU A 987 52.15 -53.91 -32.71
CA LEU A 987 52.14 -53.93 -31.26
C LEU A 987 53.10 -55.04 -30.80
N ALA A 988 54.20 -54.66 -30.16
CA ALA A 988 55.17 -55.56 -29.58
C ALA A 988 54.93 -55.69 -28.06
N VAL A 989 54.84 -56.91 -27.56
CA VAL A 989 54.70 -57.23 -26.14
C VAL A 989 55.86 -58.13 -25.73
N SER A 990 56.52 -57.79 -24.64
CA SER A 990 57.63 -58.58 -24.07
C SER A 990 57.45 -58.75 -22.56
N ALA A 991 57.84 -59.89 -22.02
CA ALA A 991 57.81 -60.14 -20.58
C ALA A 991 58.90 -61.13 -20.15
N GLY A 992 59.59 -60.86 -19.05
CA GLY A 992 60.57 -61.77 -18.46
C GLY A 992 59.97 -62.90 -17.60
N ASP A 993 58.66 -62.88 -17.35
CA ASP A 993 57.89 -63.99 -16.77
C ASP A 993 56.56 -64.13 -17.52
N ALA A 994 56.61 -64.86 -18.64
CA ALA A 994 55.48 -65.12 -19.51
C ALA A 994 54.32 -65.78 -18.75
N GLY A 995 54.63 -66.72 -17.85
CA GLY A 995 53.63 -67.41 -17.04
C GLY A 995 52.86 -66.47 -16.13
N ALA A 996 53.56 -65.58 -15.42
CA ALA A 996 52.91 -64.59 -14.57
C ALA A 996 52.05 -63.60 -15.37
N LEU A 997 52.53 -63.13 -16.54
CA LEU A 997 51.73 -62.24 -17.40
C LEU A 997 50.47 -62.94 -17.96
N LEU A 998 50.58 -64.19 -18.43
CA LEU A 998 49.44 -64.95 -18.96
C LEU A 998 48.41 -65.28 -17.87
N ARG A 999 48.85 -65.56 -16.63
CA ARG A 999 47.97 -65.72 -15.46
C ARG A 999 47.30 -64.41 -15.07
N PHE A 1000 48.03 -63.30 -15.08
CA PHE A 1000 47.50 -61.96 -14.84
C PHE A 1000 46.38 -61.60 -15.82
N LEU A 1001 46.56 -61.94 -17.11
CA LEU A 1001 45.56 -61.70 -18.16
C LEU A 1001 44.44 -62.77 -18.21
N ASP A 1002 44.50 -63.79 -17.35
CA ASP A 1002 43.62 -64.97 -17.37
C ASP A 1002 43.55 -65.70 -18.72
N ILE A 1003 44.66 -65.71 -19.47
CA ILE A 1003 44.76 -66.37 -20.79
C ILE A 1003 45.14 -67.85 -20.63
N TYR A 1004 46.17 -68.16 -19.83
CA TYR A 1004 46.62 -69.54 -19.62
C TYR A 1004 47.21 -69.72 -18.22
N ARG A 1005 46.59 -70.58 -17.41
CA ARG A 1005 46.87 -70.69 -15.97
C ARG A 1005 48.06 -71.61 -15.63
N SER A 1006 48.35 -72.56 -16.50
CA SER A 1006 49.27 -73.67 -16.22
C SER A 1006 50.75 -73.34 -16.49
N LEU A 1007 51.05 -72.29 -17.25
CA LEU A 1007 52.43 -71.91 -17.61
C LEU A 1007 53.11 -71.15 -16.47
N GLN A 1008 54.37 -71.49 -16.16
CA GLN A 1008 55.20 -70.91 -15.11
C GLN A 1008 56.56 -70.46 -15.67
N GLY A 1009 56.98 -69.22 -15.36
CA GLY A 1009 58.24 -68.65 -15.83
C GLY A 1009 58.25 -68.34 -17.34
N GLY A 1010 59.46 -68.27 -17.90
CA GLY A 1010 59.73 -68.07 -19.33
C GLY A 1010 59.76 -66.63 -19.80
N THR A 1011 60.39 -66.40 -20.96
CA THR A 1011 60.47 -65.09 -21.61
C THR A 1011 59.52 -65.03 -22.81
N LEU A 1012 58.59 -64.07 -22.82
CA LEU A 1012 57.61 -63.83 -23.88
C LEU A 1012 58.13 -62.77 -24.85
N ALA A 1013 57.98 -63.03 -26.14
CA ALA A 1013 58.01 -62.05 -27.21
C ALA A 1013 56.78 -62.24 -28.12
N LEU A 1014 55.97 -61.20 -28.27
CA LEU A 1014 54.75 -61.21 -29.07
C LEU A 1014 54.74 -59.99 -29.98
N ILE A 1015 54.49 -60.18 -31.28
CA ILE A 1015 54.35 -59.10 -32.26
C ILE A 1015 53.03 -59.32 -33.00
N MET A 1016 52.16 -58.31 -33.00
CA MET A 1016 50.87 -58.38 -33.69
C MET A 1016 50.47 -57.06 -34.34
N THR A 1017 49.54 -57.07 -35.30
CA THR A 1017 48.87 -55.83 -35.73
C THR A 1017 48.00 -55.29 -34.60
N PRO A 1018 47.95 -53.96 -34.36
CA PRO A 1018 46.99 -53.39 -33.41
C PRO A 1018 45.55 -53.84 -33.71
N PRO A 1019 44.73 -54.12 -32.69
CA PRO A 1019 43.34 -54.51 -32.89
C PRO A 1019 42.56 -53.43 -33.67
N LEU A 1020 41.82 -53.85 -34.69
CA LEU A 1020 40.89 -52.97 -35.40
C LEU A 1020 39.67 -52.64 -34.49
N PRO A 1021 38.87 -51.59 -34.78
CA PRO A 1021 37.69 -51.23 -33.98
C PRO A 1021 36.68 -52.37 -33.79
N ASN A 1022 36.63 -53.33 -34.71
CA ASN A 1022 35.80 -54.53 -34.63
C ASN A 1022 36.44 -55.69 -33.83
N GLY A 1023 37.60 -55.47 -33.22
CA GLY A 1023 38.35 -56.45 -32.41
C GLY A 1023 39.23 -57.41 -33.22
N ASN A 1024 39.34 -57.26 -34.54
CA ASN A 1024 40.12 -58.17 -35.37
C ASN A 1024 41.63 -57.90 -35.25
N ILE A 1025 42.42 -58.98 -35.16
CA ILE A 1025 43.89 -59.00 -35.26
C ILE A 1025 44.22 -59.81 -36.51
N ARG A 1026 44.87 -59.19 -37.51
CA ARG A 1026 45.13 -59.85 -38.79
C ARG A 1026 46.32 -60.80 -38.70
N ASP A 1027 47.44 -60.30 -38.22
CA ASP A 1027 48.68 -61.06 -38.11
C ASP A 1027 49.24 -60.92 -36.70
N GLY A 1028 49.49 -62.05 -36.03
CA GLY A 1028 50.17 -62.14 -34.75
C GLY A 1028 51.18 -63.29 -34.73
N SER A 1029 52.31 -63.10 -34.06
CA SER A 1029 53.30 -64.14 -33.81
C SER A 1029 53.75 -64.07 -32.37
N VAL A 1030 53.70 -65.20 -31.68
CA VAL A 1030 54.09 -65.34 -30.26
C VAL A 1030 55.24 -66.32 -30.14
N GLU A 1031 56.20 -65.99 -29.28
CA GLU A 1031 57.31 -66.84 -28.90
C GLU A 1031 57.50 -66.80 -27.37
N ILE A 1032 57.62 -67.96 -26.74
CA ILE A 1032 57.92 -68.10 -25.31
C ILE A 1032 59.12 -69.04 -25.15
N THR A 1033 60.15 -68.63 -24.42
CA THR A 1033 61.34 -69.46 -24.15
C THR A 1033 61.49 -69.80 -22.68
N ASP A 1034 62.14 -70.92 -22.35
CA ASP A 1034 62.52 -71.34 -20.99
C ASP A 1034 61.39 -71.36 -19.93
N PHE A 1035 60.31 -72.08 -20.20
CA PHE A 1035 59.12 -72.13 -19.34
C PHE A 1035 58.78 -73.54 -18.84
N ARG A 1036 57.87 -73.64 -17.87
CA ARG A 1036 57.30 -74.91 -17.40
C ARG A 1036 55.78 -74.90 -17.49
N ILE A 1037 55.15 -76.03 -17.84
CA ILE A 1037 53.68 -76.19 -17.77
C ILE A 1037 53.36 -77.14 -16.62
N ARG A 1038 52.53 -76.71 -15.67
CA ARG A 1038 52.14 -77.50 -14.49
C ARG A 1038 50.66 -77.84 -14.48
N GLY A 1039 50.33 -79.12 -14.24
CA GLY A 1039 48.94 -79.56 -14.01
C GLY A 1039 48.01 -79.50 -15.24
N ASP A 1040 48.57 -79.41 -16.45
CA ASP A 1040 47.78 -79.41 -17.69
C ASP A 1040 47.45 -80.85 -18.11
N GLN A 1041 46.15 -81.16 -18.26
CA GLN A 1041 45.66 -82.51 -18.57
C GLN A 1041 46.07 -82.98 -19.97
N ALA A 1042 46.16 -82.08 -20.95
CA ALA A 1042 46.56 -82.45 -22.30
C ALA A 1042 48.06 -82.79 -22.34
N ILE A 1043 48.90 -81.96 -21.71
CA ILE A 1043 50.34 -82.24 -21.62
C ILE A 1043 50.62 -83.50 -20.79
N SER A 1044 49.94 -83.67 -19.66
CA SER A 1044 50.08 -84.87 -18.82
C SER A 1044 49.63 -86.14 -19.55
N GLY A 1045 48.52 -86.06 -20.30
CA GLY A 1045 48.03 -87.14 -21.15
C GLY A 1045 48.98 -87.51 -22.30
N MET A 1046 49.63 -86.52 -22.93
CA MET A 1046 50.65 -86.75 -23.95
C MET A 1046 51.90 -87.43 -23.36
N VAL A 1047 52.34 -87.01 -22.17
CA VAL A 1047 53.48 -87.64 -21.47
C VAL A 1047 53.15 -89.06 -21.00
N ALA A 1048 51.94 -89.29 -20.47
CA ALA A 1048 51.48 -90.62 -20.07
C ALA A 1048 51.38 -91.59 -21.27
N ALA A 1049 50.92 -91.11 -22.43
CA ALA A 1049 50.89 -91.87 -23.67
C ALA A 1049 52.30 -92.23 -24.18
N ALA A 1050 53.27 -91.31 -24.02
CA ALA A 1050 54.67 -91.54 -24.39
C ALA A 1050 55.37 -92.59 -23.48
N GLY A 1051 54.95 -92.71 -22.22
CA GLY A 1051 55.51 -93.66 -21.24
C GLY A 1051 55.14 -95.14 -21.45
N SER A 1052 54.32 -95.47 -22.46
CA SER A 1052 53.85 -96.84 -22.72
C SER A 1052 54.71 -97.66 -23.69
N ALA A 1053 55.93 -97.22 -24.02
CA ALA A 1053 56.87 -98.01 -24.81
C ALA A 1053 57.40 -99.20 -23.96
N PRO A 1054 57.44 -100.44 -24.49
CA PRO A 1054 57.62 -101.66 -23.69
C PRO A 1054 59.01 -101.88 -23.04
N ASN A 1055 59.89 -100.88 -22.91
CA ASN A 1055 61.20 -101.03 -22.26
C ASN A 1055 61.84 -99.72 -21.71
N ALA A 1056 61.06 -98.70 -21.32
CA ALA A 1056 61.64 -97.49 -20.71
C ALA A 1056 61.90 -97.66 -19.19
N PRO A 1057 63.09 -97.27 -18.64
CA PRO A 1057 63.36 -97.37 -17.21
C PRO A 1057 62.42 -96.48 -16.39
N ARG A 1058 61.77 -97.06 -15.37
CA ARG A 1058 61.02 -96.30 -14.36
C ARG A 1058 61.99 -95.56 -13.44
N GLN A 1059 62.36 -94.33 -13.79
CA GLN A 1059 62.97 -93.42 -12.82
C GLN A 1059 61.88 -92.81 -11.94
N GLN A 1060 62.17 -92.75 -10.63
CA GLN A 1060 61.41 -92.04 -9.61
C GLN A 1060 61.25 -90.57 -10.02
N GLN A 1061 60.12 -90.25 -10.67
CA GLN A 1061 59.76 -88.87 -10.98
C GLN A 1061 59.18 -88.24 -9.72
N GLN A 1062 60.07 -87.54 -9.05
CA GLN A 1062 59.84 -86.73 -7.87
C GLN A 1062 58.76 -85.66 -8.14
N GLN A 1063 57.55 -85.92 -7.63
CA GLN A 1063 56.64 -84.98 -6.93
C GLN A 1063 56.22 -83.65 -7.57
N ASN A 1064 56.59 -83.32 -8.81
CA ASN A 1064 56.12 -82.10 -9.49
C ASN A 1064 55.47 -82.42 -10.83
N ASP A 1065 54.16 -82.23 -10.94
CA ASP A 1065 53.36 -82.24 -12.19
C ASP A 1065 53.76 -81.12 -13.19
N ALA A 1066 55.04 -80.71 -13.26
CA ALA A 1066 55.55 -79.58 -14.04
C ALA A 1066 56.56 -80.04 -15.10
N PHE A 1067 56.26 -79.82 -16.38
CA PHE A 1067 57.08 -80.19 -17.52
C PHE A 1067 57.84 -78.99 -18.09
N ALA A 1068 59.15 -79.14 -18.38
CA ALA A 1068 60.01 -78.06 -18.84
C ALA A 1068 60.13 -78.01 -20.38
N PHE A 1069 60.02 -76.78 -20.92
CA PHE A 1069 60.05 -76.47 -22.34
C PHE A 1069 61.07 -75.36 -22.62
N SER A 1070 61.87 -75.53 -23.66
CA SER A 1070 62.86 -74.54 -24.09
C SER A 1070 62.25 -73.45 -24.94
N ARG A 1071 61.25 -73.77 -25.80
CA ARG A 1071 60.69 -72.80 -26.73
C ARG A 1071 59.30 -73.19 -27.23
N LEU A 1072 58.39 -72.22 -27.30
CA LEU A 1072 57.08 -72.28 -27.94
C LEU A 1072 57.01 -71.16 -28.95
N ARG A 1073 56.55 -71.44 -30.17
CA ARG A 1073 56.29 -70.43 -31.20
C ARG A 1073 54.96 -70.72 -31.87
N ALA A 1074 54.18 -69.70 -32.17
CA ALA A 1074 52.98 -69.86 -32.99
C ALA A 1074 52.62 -68.57 -33.72
N ASN A 1075 52.05 -68.70 -34.91
CA ASN A 1075 51.37 -67.61 -35.58
C ASN A 1075 49.87 -67.67 -35.25
N PHE A 1076 49.21 -66.52 -35.15
CA PHE A 1076 47.79 -66.46 -34.89
C PHE A 1076 47.11 -65.29 -35.59
N ALA A 1077 45.84 -65.47 -35.89
CA ALA A 1077 44.93 -64.41 -36.34
C ALA A 1077 43.66 -64.46 -35.49
N ARG A 1078 43.05 -63.30 -35.21
CA ARG A 1078 41.81 -63.18 -34.43
C ARG A 1078 40.75 -62.43 -35.24
N THR A 1079 39.58 -63.01 -35.32
CA THR A 1079 38.33 -62.32 -35.71
C THR A 1079 37.43 -62.18 -34.48
N ALA A 1080 36.35 -61.40 -34.58
CA ALA A 1080 35.46 -61.06 -33.46
C ALA A 1080 35.01 -62.25 -32.57
N SER A 1081 34.88 -63.47 -33.11
CA SER A 1081 34.53 -64.66 -32.31
C SER A 1081 35.56 -65.80 -32.34
N LYS A 1082 36.61 -65.72 -33.16
CA LYS A 1082 37.46 -66.89 -33.48
C LYS A 1082 38.94 -66.54 -33.53
N VAL A 1083 39.77 -67.33 -32.84
CA VAL A 1083 41.23 -67.33 -32.93
C VAL A 1083 41.67 -68.52 -33.76
N THR A 1084 42.45 -68.27 -34.81
CA THR A 1084 43.11 -69.31 -35.62
C THR A 1084 44.59 -69.31 -35.26
N VAL A 1085 45.14 -70.50 -35.01
CA VAL A 1085 46.55 -70.73 -34.72
C VAL A 1085 47.15 -71.54 -35.87
N SER A 1086 48.28 -71.10 -36.41
CA SER A 1086 49.04 -71.79 -37.46
C SER A 1086 50.53 -71.85 -37.11
N ASP A 1087 51.25 -72.82 -37.69
CA ASP A 1087 52.69 -73.01 -37.47
C ASP A 1087 53.08 -73.08 -35.98
N GLY A 1088 52.19 -73.64 -35.15
CA GLY A 1088 52.44 -73.78 -33.72
C GLY A 1088 53.47 -74.87 -33.47
N LEU A 1089 54.46 -74.57 -32.63
CA LEU A 1089 55.59 -75.44 -32.32
C LEU A 1089 55.94 -75.30 -30.85
N LEU A 1090 56.11 -76.44 -30.19
CA LEU A 1090 56.43 -76.57 -28.77
C LEU A 1090 57.65 -77.49 -28.64
N TRP A 1091 58.70 -77.02 -28.00
CA TRP A 1091 59.96 -77.71 -27.81
C TRP A 1091 60.28 -77.87 -26.33
N GLY A 1092 60.48 -79.11 -25.88
CA GLY A 1092 60.87 -79.43 -24.51
C GLY A 1092 61.79 -80.64 -24.39
N ALA A 1093 62.33 -80.85 -23.19
CA ALA A 1093 63.33 -81.88 -22.94
C ALA A 1093 62.80 -83.32 -23.16
N ALA A 1094 61.52 -83.55 -22.88
CA ALA A 1094 60.87 -84.84 -22.99
C ALA A 1094 60.00 -84.99 -24.25
N ILE A 1095 59.40 -83.90 -24.74
CA ILE A 1095 58.44 -83.90 -25.85
C ILE A 1095 58.63 -82.67 -26.74
N GLY A 1096 58.48 -82.84 -28.05
CA GLY A 1096 58.21 -81.76 -29.01
C GLY A 1096 56.79 -81.91 -29.56
N ALA A 1097 56.12 -80.83 -29.94
CA ALA A 1097 54.79 -80.91 -30.56
C ALA A 1097 54.55 -79.78 -31.56
N THR A 1098 53.89 -80.09 -32.67
CA THR A 1098 53.27 -79.08 -33.54
C THR A 1098 51.82 -78.86 -33.14
N VAL A 1099 51.25 -77.70 -33.44
CA VAL A 1099 49.83 -77.39 -33.22
C VAL A 1099 49.28 -76.41 -34.25
N GLU A 1100 48.13 -76.72 -34.82
CA GLU A 1100 47.36 -75.87 -35.72
C GLU A 1100 45.86 -76.06 -35.46
N GLY A 1101 45.06 -75.03 -35.67
CA GLY A 1101 43.61 -75.14 -35.55
C GLY A 1101 42.92 -73.85 -35.18
N GLU A 1102 41.70 -73.99 -34.63
CA GLU A 1102 40.85 -72.85 -34.29
C GLU A 1102 40.18 -73.01 -32.92
N PHE A 1103 39.98 -71.86 -32.29
CA PHE A 1103 39.38 -71.69 -30.98
C PHE A 1103 38.30 -70.60 -31.09
N ASP A 1104 37.02 -70.97 -30.94
CA ASP A 1104 35.86 -70.07 -30.95
C ASP A 1104 35.20 -70.10 -29.55
N PRO A 1105 35.59 -69.19 -28.65
CA PRO A 1105 34.99 -69.10 -27.32
C PRO A 1105 33.50 -68.69 -27.35
N GLY A 1106 33.04 -68.02 -28.41
CA GLY A 1106 31.64 -67.61 -28.54
C GLY A 1106 30.69 -68.78 -28.83
N ARG A 1107 31.19 -69.81 -29.52
CA ARG A 1107 30.46 -71.06 -29.80
C ARG A 1107 30.88 -72.22 -28.90
N ASP A 1108 31.65 -71.95 -27.85
CA ASP A 1108 32.25 -72.93 -26.95
C ASP A 1108 32.89 -74.11 -27.72
N ARG A 1109 33.70 -73.80 -28.75
CA ARG A 1109 34.30 -74.81 -29.64
C ARG A 1109 35.81 -74.67 -29.71
N LEU A 1110 36.51 -75.76 -29.39
CA LEU A 1110 37.94 -75.93 -29.59
C LEU A 1110 38.21 -77.04 -30.61
N LEU A 1111 39.10 -76.78 -31.56
CA LEU A 1111 39.65 -77.80 -32.46
C LEU A 1111 41.11 -77.49 -32.74
N LEU A 1112 42.01 -78.20 -32.05
CA LEU A 1112 43.45 -78.14 -32.28
C LEU A 1112 43.94 -79.51 -32.76
N ARG A 1113 44.89 -79.53 -33.66
CA ARG A 1113 45.51 -80.73 -34.21
C ARG A 1113 47.01 -80.53 -34.27
N GLY A 1114 47.75 -81.62 -34.19
CA GLY A 1114 49.19 -81.55 -34.33
C GLY A 1114 49.83 -82.91 -34.21
N THR A 1115 51.16 -82.92 -34.21
CA THR A 1115 51.96 -84.12 -34.06
C THR A 1115 52.88 -83.94 -32.87
N TYR A 1116 52.85 -84.85 -31.90
CA TYR A 1116 53.82 -84.86 -30.82
C TYR A 1116 54.92 -85.89 -31.10
N VAL A 1117 56.16 -85.55 -30.74
CA VAL A 1117 57.36 -86.34 -30.94
C VAL A 1117 58.01 -86.59 -29.58
N PRO A 1118 58.02 -87.85 -29.08
CA PRO A 1118 58.77 -88.21 -27.88
C PRO A 1118 60.29 -88.04 -28.11
N ALA A 1119 60.97 -87.35 -27.19
CA ALA A 1119 62.42 -87.19 -27.11
C ALA A 1119 63.16 -86.75 -28.41
N TYR A 1120 63.25 -85.44 -28.63
CA TYR A 1120 64.08 -84.84 -29.70
C TYR A 1120 65.53 -84.51 -29.27
N ALA A 1121 65.93 -84.83 -28.04
CA ALA A 1121 67.28 -84.52 -27.53
C ALA A 1121 68.38 -85.48 -28.05
N LEU A 1122 68.22 -86.06 -29.25
CA LEU A 1122 69.31 -86.72 -29.95
C LEU A 1122 70.02 -85.69 -30.84
N ASN A 1123 71.00 -85.05 -30.23
CA ASN A 1123 71.94 -84.13 -30.83
C ASN A 1123 72.62 -84.76 -32.08
N ASN A 1124 72.32 -84.21 -33.26
CA ASN A 1124 73.26 -84.02 -34.38
C ASN A 1124 73.78 -85.17 -35.26
N ILE A 1125 73.18 -86.37 -35.33
CA ILE A 1125 73.71 -87.41 -36.24
C ILE A 1125 73.14 -87.35 -37.68
N PHE A 1126 71.88 -86.97 -37.89
CA PHE A 1126 71.24 -87.12 -39.22
C PHE A 1126 71.25 -85.87 -40.11
N ALA A 1127 71.65 -84.70 -39.58
CA ALA A 1127 71.73 -83.46 -40.35
C ALA A 1127 73.05 -83.29 -41.17
N ARG A 1128 73.96 -84.28 -41.16
CA ARG A 1128 75.30 -84.20 -41.81
C ARG A 1128 75.58 -85.27 -42.88
N ILE A 1129 74.61 -86.10 -43.29
CA ILE A 1129 74.81 -87.13 -44.32
C ILE A 1129 74.42 -86.56 -45.70
N PRO A 1130 75.37 -86.30 -46.63
CA PRO A 1130 75.12 -85.49 -47.85
C PRO A 1130 74.28 -86.13 -48.97
N VAL A 1131 73.62 -87.29 -48.78
CA VAL A 1131 73.07 -88.06 -49.92
C VAL A 1131 71.64 -88.59 -49.74
N LEU A 1132 71.01 -88.47 -48.56
CA LEU A 1132 69.67 -89.07 -48.32
C LEU A 1132 68.54 -88.09 -47.95
N GLY A 1133 68.76 -86.78 -48.09
CA GLY A 1133 67.81 -85.74 -47.67
C GLY A 1133 66.56 -85.56 -48.55
N PHE A 1134 66.51 -86.10 -49.78
CA PHE A 1134 65.43 -85.79 -50.73
C PHE A 1134 64.28 -86.82 -50.76
N PHE A 1135 64.50 -88.06 -50.30
CA PHE A 1135 63.50 -89.15 -50.39
C PHE A 1135 62.74 -89.43 -49.09
N LEU A 1136 63.12 -88.79 -47.97
CA LEU A 1136 62.49 -88.97 -46.65
C LEU A 1136 61.97 -87.66 -46.02
N GLY A 1137 61.98 -86.55 -46.78
CA GLY A 1137 61.68 -85.21 -46.28
C GLY A 1137 60.19 -84.94 -46.04
N GLY A 1138 59.75 -85.13 -44.79
CA GLY A 1138 58.69 -84.29 -44.21
C GLY A 1138 59.23 -82.89 -43.90
N ALA A 1139 58.40 -81.98 -43.39
CA ALA A 1139 58.83 -80.61 -43.07
C ALA A 1139 60.05 -80.62 -42.12
N PRO A 1140 60.98 -79.63 -42.19
CA PRO A 1140 62.28 -79.64 -41.50
C PRO A 1140 62.26 -79.89 -39.99
N ASP A 1141 61.10 -79.74 -39.34
CA ASP A 1141 60.93 -79.77 -37.89
C ASP A 1141 60.04 -80.94 -37.38
N GLU A 1142 59.58 -81.87 -38.23
CA GLU A 1142 58.56 -82.87 -37.85
C GLU A 1142 59.05 -84.19 -37.22
N GLY A 1143 60.34 -84.52 -37.31
CA GLY A 1143 60.90 -85.74 -36.69
C GLY A 1143 60.49 -87.04 -37.38
N VAL A 1144 61.35 -88.06 -37.27
CA VAL A 1144 61.18 -89.35 -37.95
C VAL A 1144 60.01 -90.16 -37.36
N PHE A 1145 59.72 -90.00 -36.07
CA PHE A 1145 58.61 -90.66 -35.35
C PHE A 1145 57.73 -89.62 -34.66
N GLY A 1146 56.41 -89.63 -34.92
CA GLY A 1146 55.48 -88.68 -34.33
C GLY A 1146 54.06 -89.23 -34.26
N ILE A 1147 53.34 -88.91 -33.19
CA ILE A 1147 51.97 -89.34 -32.95
C ILE A 1147 51.05 -88.14 -33.18
N THR A 1148 50.15 -88.27 -34.15
CA THR A 1148 49.15 -87.22 -34.41
C THR A 1148 48.12 -87.21 -33.29
N TYR A 1149 47.72 -86.02 -32.88
CA TYR A 1149 46.71 -85.80 -31.85
C TYR A 1149 45.70 -84.75 -32.31
N GLN A 1150 44.51 -84.84 -31.72
CA GLN A 1150 43.45 -83.84 -31.85
C GLN A 1150 42.93 -83.51 -30.46
N ILE A 1151 42.81 -82.22 -30.18
CA ILE A 1151 42.11 -81.69 -29.01
C ILE A 1151 40.81 -81.07 -29.52
N ALA A 1152 39.67 -81.65 -29.16
CA ALA A 1152 38.37 -81.18 -29.61
C ALA A 1152 37.31 -81.20 -28.49
N GLY A 1153 36.34 -80.30 -28.57
CA GLY A 1153 35.20 -80.23 -27.63
C GLY A 1153 34.90 -78.83 -27.14
N ALA A 1154 34.17 -78.74 -26.03
CA ALA A 1154 33.95 -77.51 -25.30
C ALA A 1154 35.28 -76.95 -24.78
N VAL A 1155 35.43 -75.63 -24.79
CA VAL A 1155 36.64 -74.93 -24.35
C VAL A 1155 36.93 -75.23 -22.87
N SER A 1156 35.86 -75.32 -22.09
CA SER A 1156 35.88 -75.63 -20.66
C SER A 1156 36.22 -77.08 -20.34
N ALA A 1157 36.09 -78.00 -21.31
CA ALA A 1157 36.31 -79.44 -21.13
C ALA A 1157 36.86 -80.10 -22.41
N PRO A 1158 38.10 -79.77 -22.82
CA PRO A 1158 38.66 -80.28 -24.07
C PRO A 1158 39.01 -81.77 -23.94
N ARG A 1159 38.71 -82.57 -24.98
CA ARG A 1159 39.09 -83.98 -25.04
C ARG A 1159 40.30 -84.16 -25.96
N LEU A 1160 41.35 -84.75 -25.41
CA LEU A 1160 42.54 -85.17 -26.17
C LEU A 1160 42.31 -86.57 -26.75
N THR A 1161 42.41 -86.70 -28.06
CA THR A 1161 42.41 -87.97 -28.77
C THR A 1161 43.73 -88.10 -29.52
N ILE A 1162 44.44 -89.22 -29.33
CA ILE A 1162 45.66 -89.54 -30.07
C ILE A 1162 45.39 -90.62 -31.11
N ASN A 1163 46.12 -90.61 -32.22
CA ASN A 1163 46.08 -91.69 -33.22
C ASN A 1163 47.38 -92.52 -33.13
N PRO A 1164 47.40 -93.61 -32.35
CA PRO A 1164 48.61 -94.41 -32.12
C PRO A 1164 49.16 -95.07 -33.39
N LEU A 1165 48.34 -95.34 -34.41
CA LEU A 1165 48.78 -95.88 -35.70
C LEU A 1165 49.73 -94.92 -36.45
N SER A 1166 49.74 -93.63 -36.08
CA SER A 1166 50.64 -92.64 -36.65
C SER A 1166 52.10 -92.83 -36.21
N ALA A 1167 52.33 -93.48 -35.06
CA ALA A 1167 53.66 -93.66 -34.46
C ALA A 1167 54.62 -94.50 -35.33
N VAL A 1168 54.06 -95.44 -36.11
CA VAL A 1168 54.78 -96.43 -36.92
C VAL A 1168 54.86 -96.07 -38.40
N THR A 1169 54.27 -94.93 -38.79
CA THR A 1169 54.16 -94.51 -40.19
C THR A 1169 55.30 -93.54 -40.58
N PRO A 1170 56.09 -93.82 -41.64
CA PRO A 1170 57.13 -92.92 -42.15
C PRO A 1170 56.57 -91.53 -42.51
N GLY A 1171 57.36 -90.47 -42.29
CA GLY A 1171 56.89 -89.07 -42.33
C GLY A 1171 56.11 -88.65 -43.58
N PHE A 1172 56.46 -89.15 -44.77
CA PHE A 1172 55.75 -88.81 -46.03
C PHE A 1172 54.33 -89.40 -46.12
N LEU A 1173 54.02 -90.49 -45.40
CA LEU A 1173 52.69 -91.12 -45.37
C LEU A 1173 51.80 -90.59 -44.24
N ARG A 1174 52.35 -89.81 -43.30
CA ARG A 1174 51.64 -89.34 -42.10
C ARG A 1174 50.42 -88.46 -42.42
N LYS A 1175 50.48 -87.66 -43.50
CA LYS A 1175 49.35 -86.84 -44.01
C LYS A 1175 48.11 -87.64 -44.43
N MET A 1176 48.23 -88.96 -44.58
CA MET A 1176 47.08 -89.85 -44.84
C MET A 1176 46.34 -90.26 -43.55
N PHE A 1177 47.00 -90.19 -42.39
CA PHE A 1177 46.49 -90.62 -41.08
C PHE A 1177 46.21 -89.46 -40.10
N GLU A 1178 46.41 -88.22 -40.55
CA GLU A 1178 45.94 -87.03 -39.83
C GLU A 1178 44.41 -87.04 -39.69
N PHE A 1179 43.91 -86.55 -38.57
CA PHE A 1179 42.48 -86.37 -38.34
C PHE A 1179 41.90 -85.39 -39.39
N ARG A 1180 41.24 -85.88 -40.44
CA ARG A 1180 40.55 -85.04 -41.44
C ARG A 1180 39.18 -84.61 -40.93
N GLY A 1181 38.91 -83.30 -40.94
CA GLY A 1181 37.60 -82.71 -40.67
C GLY A 1181 37.01 -82.17 -41.97
N ALA A 1182 35.74 -82.50 -42.21
CA ALA A 1182 34.98 -82.20 -43.42
C ALA A 1182 35.00 -80.72 -43.84
N ALA A 1183 35.07 -80.48 -45.15
CA ALA A 1183 34.66 -79.23 -45.78
C ALA A 1183 33.21 -78.94 -45.40
N SER A 1184 32.92 -77.70 -45.03
CA SER A 1184 31.58 -77.19 -44.82
C SER A 1184 30.80 -77.27 -46.14
N ASN A 1185 29.99 -78.32 -46.29
CA ASN A 1185 28.96 -78.37 -47.31
C ASN A 1185 27.92 -77.27 -47.05
N THR A 1186 27.61 -76.57 -48.13
CA THR A 1186 26.54 -75.61 -48.33
C THR A 1186 25.22 -76.07 -47.69
N PRO A 1187 24.47 -75.21 -46.98
CA PRO A 1187 23.14 -75.57 -46.47
C PRO A 1187 22.15 -75.78 -47.63
N PRO A 1188 21.25 -76.77 -47.55
CA PRO A 1188 20.13 -76.90 -48.49
C PRO A 1188 19.12 -75.74 -48.30
N PRO A 1189 18.31 -75.40 -49.32
CA PRO A 1189 17.33 -74.33 -49.19
C PRO A 1189 16.25 -74.74 -48.20
N MET A 1190 15.98 -73.90 -47.21
CA MET A 1190 14.82 -74.12 -46.33
C MET A 1190 13.52 -73.75 -47.06
N PRO A 1191 12.45 -74.54 -46.91
CA PRO A 1191 11.13 -74.20 -47.40
C PRO A 1191 10.59 -73.00 -46.61
N GLY A 1192 10.02 -72.06 -47.33
CA GLY A 1192 9.33 -70.92 -46.75
C GLY A 1192 8.10 -71.38 -45.98
N ASP A 1193 7.85 -70.72 -44.85
CA ASP A 1193 6.48 -70.65 -44.36
C ASP A 1193 6.18 -69.36 -43.61
N ALA A 1194 4.91 -69.03 -43.68
CA ALA A 1194 4.34 -67.72 -43.61
C ALA A 1194 3.99 -67.23 -42.19
N ALA A 1195 3.74 -65.93 -42.14
CA ALA A 1195 2.69 -65.26 -41.37
C ALA A 1195 2.81 -65.08 -39.83
N ARG A 1196 2.83 -63.78 -39.46
CA ARG A 1196 1.97 -63.08 -38.46
C ARG A 1196 2.03 -63.61 -37.00
N ARG A 1197 2.45 -62.82 -36.01
CA ARG A 1197 1.82 -61.59 -35.49
C ARG A 1197 2.77 -60.85 -34.57
#